data_AF-A0AAX3WYN8-F1
#
_entry.id   AF-A0AAX3WYN8-F1
#
_cell.length_a   1.000
_cell.length_b   1.000
_cell.length_c   1.000
_cell.angle_alpha   90.00
_cell.angle_beta   90.00
_cell.angle_gamma   90.00
#
_symmetry.space_group_name_H-M   'P 1'
#
loop_
_entity.id
_entity.type
_entity.pdbx_description
1 polymer ?
#
loop_
_entity_poly.entity_id
_entity_poly.type
_entity_poly.pdbx_seq_one_letter_code
_entity_poly.pdbx_strand_id
1 'polypeptide(L)'
;MSKIWKSAVSFFAIYLLFTQTIFGSVSVLAESNGSPQPILNTIMTSDGQPYKEGDIATSPVTIQVTTSTADSASIQLELSKDKGDSWEELDSMAPLVLTEEGDYYLWFRIKGQQAINKHHVRIIPRFTVLAGNHPIYVNAASTGGNDGSSWSNAFKDLQSALNAAQTGDEIWIATGTYTPTKKISANDPRTATFQMKNGVAIYGGFQGTETKLAERNVQVNPTILNGLGDIYHVFYHPNGLYLDSSAVLDGVTITGGDANGSLEHMYGGGMYNWRSSPTITNVTFNENKASIGGGMYNDNDSSPTITNVGFSENEADFGGGMHNNNYSSPTITNVVFNGNEATEGGGMYNYQKSNPSLTNVTFNGNKANVGGGMFSNTASNPNLTSVTFSGNKANAGGGMYNWSSSPSITNVTFNRNEVTADGGGIFNYDSNPTLTNVEFSDNTANYGGVLYNINSSLTLLNVTISGNQLKGEKGAIVGGNSQSKIQNSIIVGNHNKPALSNYTGTIANSLLDVEENGTVLAKFHKSKSDVETDTYQPEDLFINPSQSDYRLRANSPAINKGNNSDITILTDLSGNPRIQGVKIDLGAYEAFPYTVTYQENRAINGDVPIDKETYDQGHSVIVQSNSGNLERAGYTFKGWNTQADGKGTLYAENTTFPMGKADVTLYAEWMVNPTYQVQYDKNGATGGQVPQDHNEYEENEMVTVQSNSGKLVRAGYTFKGWNTQADGKGTFYAENTTFPMGKGNVTLYAEWTKKPTYTVTYDANGATGGQVPQDHNEYEENEMVMIQSNSGKLMREGYTFNGWNTQADGKGTPYTENATFPIGKANVTLYAEWTKNQTYTVTYNANGATGGQVPQDNSEYEENEMVTVQSNSGKLVREGYTFKGWNTQADGKGTPYMESAIFPMGKTNITLYAQWTVNPPTTGGSTTYPSTSNDNDFSPPAPVKITFHTNGGTTLAPIELAYNTKAKDLPIPTREGFCFDGWYRDVTLTTLWAEDTLVRENLKLYAKWTVLPEEELEKPIEPIEPIEPHQPSVVTFQDIENHWAREMIAALATLGIIKGYKDDTFRPDEPISRQHVMALFSRAFEFETIRPATVFSDVAPNHIYYDEIMTMQRAGIIDGTNGIFAPAAYLTRAQLAKVLVGTLRLTPEGSSSFKDVSSSHWSAGYIAALERRGIALGDNGYFRPEAPVTRAQLAAFLYRAMQQGTSEF
;
A
#
# COMPACT_ATOMS: atom_id res chain seq x y z
N MET A 1 -5.77 53.29 -14.97
CA MET A 1 -4.78 53.24 -16.08
C MET A 1 -3.45 52.80 -15.50
N SER A 2 -2.53 52.29 -16.33
CA SER A 2 -1.29 51.57 -15.91
C SER A 2 -1.60 50.29 -15.11
N LYS A 3 -1.48 49.05 -15.59
CA LYS A 3 -0.97 48.47 -16.86
C LYS A 3 0.53 48.69 -17.16
N ILE A 4 1.20 47.60 -17.56
CA ILE A 4 2.55 47.50 -18.18
C ILE A 4 3.71 47.20 -17.19
N TRP A 5 4.19 45.96 -17.30
CA TRP A 5 5.52 45.39 -16.98
C TRP A 5 5.76 44.64 -15.65
N LYS A 6 5.49 43.34 -15.72
CA LYS A 6 6.19 42.25 -15.00
C LYS A 6 7.67 42.15 -15.42
N SER A 7 8.44 41.39 -14.62
CA SER A 7 9.57 40.51 -15.02
C SER A 7 10.89 41.11 -15.52
N ALA A 8 11.98 40.86 -14.77
CA ALA A 8 13.19 40.20 -15.29
C ALA A 8 14.05 39.60 -14.15
N VAL A 9 14.83 38.57 -14.47
CA VAL A 9 15.94 37.97 -13.69
C VAL A 9 15.62 37.36 -12.30
N SER A 10 15.12 36.13 -12.32
CA SER A 10 15.65 35.09 -11.42
C SER A 10 17.03 34.63 -11.92
N PHE A 11 17.91 34.12 -11.03
CA PHE A 11 18.60 32.81 -11.13
C PHE A 11 19.89 32.70 -10.28
N PHE A 12 20.12 31.48 -9.76
CA PHE A 12 21.26 31.00 -8.96
C PHE A 12 21.48 31.68 -7.59
N ALA A 13 21.94 30.97 -6.54
CA ALA A 13 22.41 29.58 -6.50
C ALA A 13 21.70 28.71 -5.45
N ILE A 14 21.41 27.46 -5.81
CA ILE A 14 21.05 26.38 -4.88
C ILE A 14 22.34 25.60 -4.60
N TYR A 15 22.76 25.46 -3.33
CA TYR A 15 23.31 24.25 -2.69
C TYR A 15 24.00 24.57 -1.35
N LEU A 16 23.38 24.17 -0.24
CA LEU A 16 24.01 23.26 0.73
C LEU A 16 22.92 22.52 1.53
N LEU A 17 23.29 21.43 2.22
CA LEU A 17 22.35 20.40 2.67
C LEU A 17 21.86 20.59 4.11
N PHE A 18 20.62 20.13 4.34
CA PHE A 18 20.11 19.39 5.50
C PHE A 18 20.67 19.73 6.90
N THR A 19 19.80 20.11 7.83
CA THR A 19 19.21 19.14 8.79
C THR A 19 18.12 19.79 9.65
N GLN A 20 17.35 18.92 10.35
CA GLN A 20 16.35 19.19 11.38
C GLN A 20 14.97 19.69 10.92
N THR A 21 13.99 19.40 11.79
CA THR A 21 12.59 19.13 11.46
C THR A 21 11.75 19.36 12.72
N ILE A 22 10.45 19.60 12.55
CA ILE A 22 9.41 19.58 13.60
C ILE A 22 9.56 20.71 14.65
N PHE A 23 8.61 21.66 14.63
CA PHE A 23 7.55 21.73 15.65
C PHE A 23 6.35 22.48 15.08
N GLY A 24 5.15 21.99 15.37
CA GLY A 24 3.90 22.62 14.95
C GLY A 24 3.39 23.61 15.99
N SER A 25 3.06 24.83 15.56
CA SER A 25 2.30 25.81 16.34
C SER A 25 1.49 26.65 15.36
N VAL A 26 0.16 26.73 15.57
CA VAL A 26 -0.74 27.43 14.63
C VAL A 26 -0.40 28.92 14.58
N SER A 27 0.02 29.40 13.41
CA SER A 27 0.46 30.77 13.21
C SER A 27 -0.71 31.72 12.95
N VAL A 28 -1.07 32.52 13.96
CA VAL A 28 -1.96 33.68 13.77
C VAL A 28 -1.21 34.75 12.97
N LEU A 29 -1.55 34.91 11.69
CA LEU A 29 -0.99 35.96 10.84
C LEU A 29 -1.72 37.28 11.08
N ALA A 30 -0.96 38.27 11.56
CA ALA A 30 -1.35 39.68 11.55
C ALA A 30 -0.36 40.47 10.68
N GLU A 31 -0.87 41.35 9.81
CA GLU A 31 -0.04 42.12 8.89
C GLU A 31 0.79 43.18 9.62
N SER A 32 2.10 43.27 9.33
CA SER A 32 2.77 44.53 8.96
C SER A 32 4.28 44.38 8.71
N ASN A 33 4.84 45.39 8.05
CA ASN A 33 6.21 45.43 7.52
C ASN A 33 7.32 45.34 8.58
N GLY A 34 8.29 44.44 8.36
CA GLY A 34 9.68 44.65 8.77
C GLY A 34 10.22 43.75 9.89
N SER A 35 11.10 42.82 9.50
CA SER A 35 11.84 41.87 10.35
C SER A 35 10.96 40.79 11.04
N PRO A 36 11.49 39.56 11.25
CA PRO A 36 10.79 38.55 12.03
C PRO A 36 10.68 39.00 13.48
N GLN A 37 9.46 39.08 14.00
CA GLN A 37 9.21 39.33 15.42
C GLN A 37 9.71 38.14 16.25
N PRO A 38 10.30 38.36 17.44
CA PRO A 38 10.65 37.28 18.34
C PRO A 38 9.37 36.53 18.78
N ILE A 39 9.43 35.20 18.72
CA ILE A 39 8.36 34.28 19.14
C ILE A 39 8.66 33.81 20.56
N LEU A 40 7.63 33.69 21.40
CA LEU A 40 7.72 33.32 22.81
C LEU A 40 7.49 31.80 23.02
N ASN A 41 8.54 31.09 23.42
CA ASN A 41 8.54 29.64 23.63
C ASN A 41 8.55 29.31 25.13
N THR A 42 7.71 28.36 25.56
CA THR A 42 7.67 27.86 26.94
C THR A 42 8.01 26.37 26.97
N ILE A 43 8.86 25.96 27.91
CA ILE A 43 9.20 24.57 28.21
C ILE A 43 8.89 24.33 29.68
N MET A 44 7.98 23.40 29.98
CA MET A 44 7.64 23.00 31.34
C MET A 44 8.21 21.62 31.64
N THR A 45 8.73 21.43 32.85
CA THR A 45 9.31 20.15 33.29
C THR A 45 9.02 19.87 34.77
N SER A 46 8.87 18.60 35.15
CA SER A 46 8.82 18.14 36.55
C SER A 46 9.77 16.95 36.69
N ASP A 47 10.62 16.93 37.73
CA ASP A 47 11.72 15.96 37.90
C ASP A 47 12.63 15.80 36.65
N GLY A 48 12.74 16.84 35.81
CA GLY A 48 13.50 16.81 34.56
C GLY A 48 12.82 16.05 33.41
N GLN A 49 11.59 15.56 33.58
CA GLN A 49 10.74 15.08 32.50
C GLN A 49 9.88 16.24 31.94
N PRO A 50 9.50 16.23 30.64
CA PRO A 50 8.55 17.19 30.10
C PRO A 50 7.20 17.12 30.83
N TYR A 51 6.70 18.27 31.28
CA TYR A 51 5.38 18.42 31.88
C TYR A 51 4.43 19.03 30.84
N LYS A 52 3.26 18.44 30.64
CA LYS A 52 2.24 18.95 29.72
C LYS A 52 1.13 19.67 30.48
N GLU A 53 0.52 20.64 29.81
CA GLU A 53 -0.67 21.31 30.32
C GLU A 53 -1.80 20.29 30.55
N GLY A 54 -2.33 20.25 31.77
CA GLY A 54 -3.29 19.24 32.23
C GLY A 54 -2.69 17.98 32.89
N ASP A 55 -1.38 17.75 32.82
CA ASP A 55 -0.72 16.72 33.65
C ASP A 55 -0.84 17.09 35.13
N ILE A 56 -0.81 16.09 36.02
CA ILE A 56 -0.70 16.33 37.46
C ILE A 56 0.76 16.11 37.87
N ALA A 57 1.44 17.22 38.20
CA ALA A 57 2.76 17.16 38.80
C ALA A 57 2.63 16.84 40.29
N THR A 58 3.47 15.94 40.78
CA THR A 58 3.60 15.70 42.23
C THR A 58 4.83 16.44 42.80
N SER A 59 5.71 16.92 41.92
CA SER A 59 7.01 17.52 42.24
C SER A 59 7.18 18.86 41.52
N PRO A 60 8.04 19.78 42.00
CA PRO A 60 8.09 21.15 41.50
C PRO A 60 8.18 21.28 39.98
N VAL A 61 7.33 22.14 39.41
CA VAL A 61 7.27 22.36 37.96
C VAL A 61 8.17 23.54 37.61
N THR A 62 9.21 23.25 36.84
CA THR A 62 10.21 24.20 36.34
C THR A 62 9.81 24.64 34.94
N ILE A 63 9.47 25.93 34.80
CA ILE A 63 8.99 26.57 33.58
C ILE A 63 10.09 27.49 33.04
N GLN A 64 10.71 27.13 31.92
CA GLN A 64 11.61 28.01 31.17
C GLN A 64 10.83 28.73 30.06
N VAL A 65 10.98 30.04 29.99
CA VAL A 65 10.43 30.88 28.92
C VAL A 65 11.60 31.49 28.15
N THR A 66 11.56 31.38 26.82
CA THR A 66 12.66 31.76 25.91
C THR A 66 12.10 32.40 24.64
N THR A 67 12.97 33.01 23.82
CA THR A 67 12.57 33.64 22.56
C THR A 67 13.36 33.12 21.34
N SER A 68 12.75 33.19 20.15
CA SER A 68 13.29 32.61 18.91
C SER A 68 14.49 33.33 18.25
N THR A 69 15.05 34.38 18.87
CA THR A 69 16.16 35.17 18.29
C THR A 69 17.34 35.30 19.26
N ALA A 70 18.55 35.39 18.70
CA ALA A 70 19.80 35.33 19.47
C ALA A 70 20.14 36.62 20.28
N ASP A 71 19.41 37.71 20.08
CA ASP A 71 19.64 39.01 20.74
C ASP A 71 18.75 39.17 21.99
N SER A 72 18.76 38.14 22.84
CA SER A 72 17.92 38.03 24.05
C SER A 72 18.22 39.09 25.13
N ALA A 73 19.30 39.86 24.98
CA ALA A 73 19.71 40.90 25.92
C ALA A 73 18.84 42.17 25.90
N SER A 74 17.96 42.35 24.89
CA SER A 74 17.10 43.54 24.76
C SER A 74 15.59 43.27 24.81
N ILE A 75 15.18 42.02 25.09
CA ILE A 75 13.76 41.62 25.11
C ILE A 75 13.31 41.50 26.57
N GLN A 76 12.35 42.33 26.99
CA GLN A 76 11.72 42.18 28.30
C GLN A 76 10.51 41.23 28.20
N LEU A 77 10.46 40.25 29.11
CA LEU A 77 9.33 39.34 29.28
C LEU A 77 8.45 39.81 30.46
N GLU A 78 7.15 39.59 30.36
CA GLU A 78 6.19 39.89 31.42
C GLU A 78 5.32 38.67 31.71
N LEU A 79 5.05 38.43 33.01
CA LEU A 79 4.17 37.40 33.54
C LEU A 79 2.91 38.04 34.13
N SER A 80 1.78 37.36 34.02
CA SER A 80 0.56 37.60 34.78
C SER A 80 0.10 36.29 35.42
N LYS A 81 -0.44 36.38 36.63
CA LYS A 81 -1.05 35.28 37.41
C LYS A 81 -2.57 35.44 37.56
N ASP A 82 -3.12 36.49 36.97
CA ASP A 82 -4.47 37.03 37.17
C ASP A 82 -5.18 37.29 35.83
N LYS A 83 -5.09 36.33 34.89
CA LYS A 83 -5.78 36.35 33.58
C LYS A 83 -5.37 37.50 32.64
N GLY A 84 -4.34 38.25 32.99
CA GLY A 84 -3.85 39.42 32.26
C GLY A 84 -4.25 40.77 32.87
N ASP A 85 -4.87 40.80 34.05
CA ASP A 85 -5.31 42.03 34.71
C ASP A 85 -4.13 42.85 35.27
N SER A 86 -3.05 42.20 35.73
CA SER A 86 -1.78 42.85 36.10
C SER A 86 -0.56 42.06 35.59
N TRP A 87 0.57 42.76 35.42
CA TRP A 87 1.77 42.21 34.78
C TRP A 87 3.04 42.60 35.56
N GLU A 88 3.91 41.61 35.80
CA GLU A 88 5.21 41.75 36.44
C GLU A 88 6.34 41.41 35.45
N GLU A 89 7.48 42.10 35.52
CA GLU A 89 8.64 41.82 34.65
C GLU A 89 9.38 40.55 35.13
N LEU A 90 9.74 39.69 34.18
CA LEU A 90 10.49 38.46 34.43
C LEU A 90 11.99 38.75 34.39
N ASP A 91 12.66 38.62 35.54
CA ASP A 91 14.11 38.91 35.66
C ASP A 91 14.97 37.79 35.01
N SER A 92 16.18 38.15 34.62
CA SER A 92 16.98 37.53 33.55
C SER A 92 17.02 35.99 33.49
N MET A 93 16.39 35.40 32.46
CA MET A 93 16.58 34.02 31.95
C MET A 93 16.42 32.87 32.97
N ALA A 94 15.95 33.14 34.19
CA ALA A 94 15.74 32.13 35.21
C ALA A 94 14.42 31.38 35.00
N PRO A 95 14.36 30.05 35.23
CA PRO A 95 13.08 29.34 35.22
C PRO A 95 12.19 29.81 36.37
N LEU A 96 10.89 29.99 36.08
CA LEU A 96 9.87 30.06 37.11
C LEU A 96 9.67 28.64 37.67
N VAL A 97 9.97 28.44 38.95
CA VAL A 97 9.74 27.15 39.62
C VAL A 97 8.51 27.26 40.51
N LEU A 98 7.47 26.49 40.18
CA LEU A 98 6.29 26.31 41.00
C LEU A 98 6.55 25.16 41.98
N THR A 99 6.52 25.42 43.28
CA THR A 99 6.91 24.46 44.34
C THR A 99 5.80 24.09 45.32
N GLU A 100 4.73 24.90 45.39
CA GLU A 100 3.63 24.72 46.33
C GLU A 100 2.48 23.93 45.68
N GLU A 101 1.57 23.39 46.49
CA GLU A 101 0.38 22.69 46.02
C GLU A 101 -0.64 23.68 45.45
N GLY A 102 -1.22 23.37 44.28
CA GLY A 102 -2.28 24.19 43.70
C GLY A 102 -2.45 24.10 42.18
N ASP A 103 -3.51 24.74 41.72
CA ASP A 103 -3.84 24.97 40.31
C ASP A 103 -3.38 26.38 39.90
N TYR A 104 -2.26 26.46 39.17
CA TYR A 104 -1.64 27.68 38.70
C TYR A 104 -2.05 27.98 37.26
N TYR A 105 -2.59 29.17 37.02
CA TYR A 105 -2.79 29.68 35.68
C TYR A 105 -1.81 30.84 35.43
N LEU A 106 -1.06 30.75 34.33
CA LEU A 106 0.04 31.66 34.02
C LEU A 106 -0.10 32.21 32.60
N TRP A 107 0.18 33.50 32.44
CA TRP A 107 0.15 34.20 31.16
C TRP A 107 1.49 34.90 30.93
N PHE A 108 2.18 34.56 29.85
CA PHE A 108 3.47 35.16 29.50
C PHE A 108 3.35 35.96 28.20
N ARG A 109 4.00 37.12 28.13
CA ARG A 109 4.10 37.91 26.90
C ARG A 109 5.48 38.55 26.74
N ILE A 110 5.77 38.99 25.51
CA ILE A 110 6.84 39.93 25.25
C ILE A 110 6.29 41.35 25.49
N LYS A 111 7.01 42.15 26.27
CA LYS A 111 6.58 43.50 26.66
C LYS A 111 6.32 44.38 25.44
N GLY A 112 5.09 44.89 25.34
CA GLY A 112 4.64 45.71 24.21
C GLY A 112 4.04 44.94 23.02
N GLN A 113 4.08 43.61 23.00
CA GLN A 113 3.32 42.79 22.04
C GLN A 113 1.93 42.44 22.58
N GLN A 114 1.01 42.10 21.67
CA GLN A 114 -0.36 41.65 22.00
C GLN A 114 -0.50 40.13 22.11
N ALA A 115 0.50 39.37 21.66
CA ALA A 115 0.50 37.91 21.75
C ALA A 115 0.79 37.46 23.19
N ILE A 116 -0.02 36.53 23.71
CA ILE A 116 0.08 36.02 25.08
C ILE A 116 0.07 34.49 25.02
N ASN A 117 1.11 33.86 25.56
CA ASN A 117 1.22 32.42 25.74
C ASN A 117 0.63 32.05 27.13
N LYS A 118 -0.14 30.96 27.23
CA LYS A 118 -0.96 30.62 28.40
C LYS A 118 -0.64 29.20 28.85
N HIS A 119 -0.55 28.96 30.16
CA HIS A 119 -0.29 27.64 30.74
C HIS A 119 -1.08 27.42 32.03
N HIS A 120 -1.78 26.29 32.13
CA HIS A 120 -2.29 25.70 33.37
C HIS A 120 -1.31 24.63 33.88
N VAL A 121 -0.88 24.79 35.14
CA VAL A 121 -0.04 23.83 35.86
C VAL A 121 -0.74 23.39 37.13
N ARG A 122 -0.85 22.08 37.36
CA ARG A 122 -1.46 21.50 38.56
C ARG A 122 -0.43 20.72 39.36
N ILE A 123 -0.18 21.16 40.59
CA ILE A 123 0.70 20.48 41.55
C ILE A 123 -0.15 19.89 42.68
N ILE A 124 -0.02 18.58 42.91
CA ILE A 124 -0.55 17.88 44.09
C ILE A 124 0.61 17.39 44.98
N PRO A 125 0.37 16.93 46.22
CA PRO A 125 1.43 16.44 47.08
C PRO A 125 2.09 15.17 46.54
N ARG A 126 3.41 15.22 46.25
CA ARG A 126 4.26 14.04 46.46
C ARG A 126 4.57 13.95 47.95
N PHE A 127 4.23 12.82 48.56
CA PHE A 127 4.80 12.51 49.87
C PHE A 127 6.31 12.28 49.69
N THR A 128 7.09 13.33 49.95
CA THR A 128 8.55 13.23 49.98
C THR A 128 8.91 12.60 51.32
N VAL A 129 9.01 11.27 51.32
CA VAL A 129 9.42 10.49 52.50
C VAL A 129 10.69 11.12 53.08
N LEU A 130 10.63 11.55 54.35
CA LEU A 130 11.79 12.10 55.05
C LEU A 130 12.91 11.06 55.01
N ALA A 131 14.09 11.46 54.53
CA ALA A 131 15.17 10.54 54.18
C ALA A 131 15.73 9.78 55.39
N GLY A 132 15.12 8.64 55.74
CA GLY A 132 15.54 7.83 56.87
C GLY A 132 14.53 6.78 57.35
N ASN A 133 14.18 5.80 56.51
CA ASN A 133 14.20 4.38 56.90
C ASN A 133 14.01 3.42 55.70
N HIS A 134 14.09 2.11 55.99
CA HIS A 134 14.09 1.02 55.00
C HIS A 134 12.68 0.46 54.75
N PRO A 135 12.39 -0.08 53.55
CA PRO A 135 11.13 -0.75 53.28
C PRO A 135 10.92 -1.99 54.16
N ILE A 136 9.71 -2.15 54.68
CA ILE A 136 9.24 -3.31 55.44
C ILE A 136 8.62 -4.29 54.46
N TYR A 137 9.21 -5.47 54.35
CA TYR A 137 8.84 -6.47 53.35
C TYR A 137 7.72 -7.41 53.84
N VAL A 138 6.72 -7.66 52.99
CA VAL A 138 5.59 -8.59 53.22
C VAL A 138 5.52 -9.62 52.10
N ASN A 139 5.58 -10.91 52.44
CA ASN A 139 5.45 -12.01 51.49
C ASN A 139 4.88 -13.24 52.19
N ALA A 140 3.68 -13.69 51.80
CA ALA A 140 3.03 -14.86 52.39
C ALA A 140 3.82 -16.18 52.21
N ALA A 141 4.66 -16.27 51.17
CA ALA A 141 5.55 -17.40 50.91
C ALA A 141 6.92 -17.30 51.62
N SER A 142 7.15 -16.26 52.43
CA SER A 142 8.37 -16.08 53.24
C SER A 142 8.62 -17.28 54.15
N THR A 143 9.88 -17.74 54.24
CA THR A 143 10.28 -18.88 55.09
C THR A 143 11.29 -18.51 56.19
N GLY A 144 11.87 -17.30 56.16
CA GLY A 144 12.83 -16.82 57.15
C GLY A 144 12.21 -16.21 58.40
N GLY A 145 12.89 -15.18 58.94
CA GLY A 145 12.68 -14.66 60.30
C GLY A 145 11.29 -14.10 60.64
N ASN A 146 10.49 -13.71 59.63
CA ASN A 146 9.20 -13.04 59.82
C ASN A 146 9.35 -11.76 60.68
N ASP A 147 10.32 -10.92 60.30
CA ASP A 147 10.69 -9.66 60.95
C ASP A 147 10.60 -8.44 60.01
N GLY A 148 10.34 -8.66 58.71
CA GLY A 148 10.18 -7.60 57.71
C GLY A 148 11.47 -6.98 57.18
N SER A 149 12.65 -7.40 57.67
CA SER A 149 13.96 -6.76 57.35
C SER A 149 14.48 -6.96 55.93
N SER A 150 13.94 -7.94 55.20
CA SER A 150 14.32 -8.31 53.84
C SER A 150 13.23 -9.20 53.23
N TRP A 151 13.19 -9.37 51.91
CA TRP A 151 12.31 -10.37 51.29
C TRP A 151 12.47 -11.78 51.86
N SER A 152 13.68 -12.18 52.27
CA SER A 152 13.91 -13.50 52.89
C SER A 152 13.34 -13.64 54.29
N ASN A 153 13.23 -12.54 55.04
CA ASN A 153 12.65 -12.50 56.40
C ASN A 153 11.30 -11.78 56.43
N ALA A 154 10.66 -11.57 55.27
CA ALA A 154 9.45 -10.78 55.14
C ALA A 154 8.34 -11.28 56.06
N PHE A 155 7.49 -10.36 56.53
CA PHE A 155 6.29 -10.71 57.27
C PHE A 155 5.34 -11.53 56.37
N LYS A 156 4.77 -12.61 56.91
CA LYS A 156 3.83 -13.48 56.18
C LYS A 156 2.45 -12.87 55.99
N ASP A 157 2.14 -11.82 56.75
CA ASP A 157 0.87 -11.11 56.70
C ASP A 157 1.08 -9.59 56.79
N LEU A 158 0.16 -8.83 56.17
CA LEU A 158 0.22 -7.37 56.14
C LEU A 158 -0.01 -6.76 57.53
N GLN A 159 -0.74 -7.42 58.43
CA GLN A 159 -1.03 -6.85 59.75
C GLN A 159 0.22 -6.80 60.65
N SER A 160 1.10 -7.79 60.56
CA SER A 160 2.40 -7.78 61.24
C SER A 160 3.27 -6.60 60.78
N ALA A 161 3.31 -6.31 59.48
CA ALA A 161 4.00 -5.14 58.95
C ALA A 161 3.34 -3.81 59.35
N LEU A 162 2.01 -3.71 59.25
CA LEU A 162 1.25 -2.55 59.73
C LEU A 162 1.46 -2.31 61.22
N ASN A 163 1.65 -3.35 62.03
CA ASN A 163 1.98 -3.20 63.46
C ASN A 163 3.39 -2.62 63.66
N ALA A 164 4.38 -3.08 62.89
CA ALA A 164 5.77 -2.64 62.97
C ALA A 164 6.01 -1.21 62.45
N ALA A 165 5.33 -0.81 61.37
CA ALA A 165 5.60 0.42 60.62
C ALA A 165 5.42 1.72 61.43
N GLN A 166 6.32 2.68 61.19
CA GLN A 166 6.38 4.01 61.79
C GLN A 166 6.27 5.08 60.69
N THR A 167 5.98 6.32 61.09
CA THR A 167 5.95 7.47 60.18
C THR A 167 7.32 7.64 59.48
N GLY A 168 7.33 7.45 58.16
CA GLY A 168 8.52 7.41 57.31
C GLY A 168 8.75 6.04 56.63
N ASP A 169 8.09 4.97 57.07
CA ASP A 169 8.30 3.63 56.51
C ASP A 169 7.42 3.35 55.27
N GLU A 170 7.99 2.63 54.31
CA GLU A 170 7.27 2.02 53.18
C GLU A 170 7.00 0.53 53.49
N ILE A 171 5.80 0.02 53.22
CA ILE A 171 5.48 -1.41 53.28
C ILE A 171 5.40 -1.95 51.86
N TRP A 172 6.29 -2.89 51.50
CA TRP A 172 6.34 -3.50 50.17
C TRP A 172 5.76 -4.91 50.20
N ILE A 173 4.67 -5.13 49.46
CA ILE A 173 3.91 -6.38 49.47
C ILE A 173 4.18 -7.18 48.18
N ALA A 174 4.67 -8.40 48.33
CA ALA A 174 4.83 -9.35 47.23
C ALA A 174 3.48 -9.92 46.76
N THR A 175 3.42 -10.32 45.50
CA THR A 175 2.22 -10.92 44.87
C THR A 175 1.62 -12.06 45.70
N GLY A 176 0.29 -12.12 45.73
CA GLY A 176 -0.47 -13.07 46.52
C GLY A 176 -1.71 -12.45 47.17
N THR A 177 -2.40 -13.26 47.96
CA THR A 177 -3.63 -12.87 48.67
C THR A 177 -3.38 -12.75 50.16
N TYR A 178 -3.72 -11.60 50.75
CA TYR A 178 -3.54 -11.29 52.16
C TYR A 178 -4.89 -10.96 52.78
N THR A 179 -5.21 -11.64 53.87
CA THR A 179 -6.48 -11.45 54.60
C THR A 179 -6.24 -10.68 55.90
N PRO A 180 -7.18 -9.83 56.35
CA PRO A 180 -7.07 -9.17 57.64
C PRO A 180 -7.06 -10.14 58.82
N THR A 181 -6.23 -9.83 59.84
CA THR A 181 -6.11 -10.64 61.07
C THR A 181 -6.38 -9.84 62.35
N LYS A 182 -6.32 -8.50 62.31
CA LYS A 182 -6.66 -7.62 63.44
C LYS A 182 -8.18 -7.50 63.57
N LYS A 183 -8.75 -8.15 64.58
CA LYS A 183 -10.16 -7.99 64.96
C LYS A 183 -10.35 -6.74 65.82
N ILE A 184 -11.35 -5.93 65.52
CA ILE A 184 -11.76 -4.80 66.37
C ILE A 184 -12.59 -5.31 67.57
N SER A 185 -13.43 -6.32 67.36
CA SER A 185 -14.17 -7.04 68.42
C SER A 185 -13.62 -8.44 68.60
N ALA A 186 -13.20 -8.78 69.83
CA ALA A 186 -12.72 -10.13 70.14
C ALA A 186 -13.79 -11.22 69.98
N ASN A 187 -15.07 -10.84 70.07
CA ASN A 187 -16.22 -11.74 70.01
C ASN A 187 -16.80 -11.90 68.59
N ASP A 188 -16.42 -11.04 67.64
CA ASP A 188 -16.93 -11.08 66.26
C ASP A 188 -15.77 -11.21 65.26
N PRO A 189 -15.62 -12.39 64.59
CA PRO A 189 -14.56 -12.59 63.61
C PRO A 189 -14.70 -11.70 62.36
N ARG A 190 -15.92 -11.24 62.02
CA ARG A 190 -16.20 -10.40 60.85
C ARG A 190 -15.62 -8.98 61.00
N THR A 191 -15.21 -8.60 62.20
CA THR A 191 -14.49 -7.34 62.49
C THR A 191 -12.98 -7.42 62.26
N ALA A 192 -12.47 -8.48 61.62
CA ALA A 192 -11.09 -8.53 61.14
C ALA A 192 -10.90 -7.54 59.97
N THR A 193 -9.96 -6.60 60.09
CA THR A 193 -9.81 -5.50 59.11
C THR A 193 -8.39 -4.91 59.09
N PHE A 194 -7.96 -4.35 57.96
CA PHE A 194 -6.73 -3.55 57.87
C PHE A 194 -7.00 -2.09 58.25
N GLN A 195 -5.96 -1.40 58.71
CA GLN A 195 -6.01 0.04 59.01
C GLN A 195 -4.72 0.71 58.56
N MET A 196 -4.84 1.77 57.76
CA MET A 196 -3.71 2.60 57.32
C MET A 196 -3.18 3.48 58.48
N LYS A 197 -2.04 4.14 58.26
CA LYS A 197 -1.33 5.00 59.23
C LYS A 197 -0.79 6.26 58.53
N ASN A 198 -0.80 7.41 59.21
CA ASN A 198 -0.24 8.65 58.65
C ASN A 198 1.29 8.55 58.57
N GLY A 199 1.81 8.95 57.42
CA GLY A 199 3.21 8.84 57.03
C GLY A 199 3.68 7.41 56.76
N VAL A 200 2.78 6.46 56.50
CA VAL A 200 3.12 5.10 56.06
C VAL A 200 2.56 4.89 54.66
N ALA A 201 3.41 4.46 53.74
CA ALA A 201 3.02 4.11 52.38
C ALA A 201 2.92 2.59 52.22
N ILE A 202 1.84 2.10 51.60
CA ILE A 202 1.60 0.68 51.36
C ILE A 202 1.63 0.44 49.85
N TYR A 203 2.61 -0.34 49.40
CA TYR A 203 2.87 -0.60 47.98
C TYR A 203 2.70 -2.08 47.63
N GLY A 204 1.77 -2.37 46.72
CA GLY A 204 1.65 -3.66 46.03
C GLY A 204 2.38 -3.68 44.69
N GLY A 205 2.50 -4.88 44.10
CA GLY A 205 3.09 -5.10 42.77
C GLY A 205 4.50 -5.68 42.75
N PHE A 206 5.01 -6.23 43.86
CA PHE A 206 6.36 -6.81 43.92
C PHE A 206 6.36 -8.33 43.67
N GLN A 207 7.43 -8.86 43.07
CA GLN A 207 7.62 -10.31 42.94
C GLN A 207 8.16 -10.92 44.24
N GLY A 208 8.74 -10.09 45.12
CA GLY A 208 9.44 -10.52 46.33
C GLY A 208 10.96 -10.65 46.12
N THR A 209 11.51 -9.88 45.18
CA THR A 209 12.96 -9.88 44.83
C THR A 209 13.54 -8.48 44.59
N GLU A 210 12.68 -7.48 44.47
CA GLU A 210 12.98 -6.10 44.08
C GLU A 210 13.78 -5.33 45.15
N THR A 211 14.64 -4.43 44.69
CA THR A 211 15.53 -3.58 45.51
C THR A 211 15.12 -2.11 45.52
N LYS A 212 14.22 -1.69 44.62
CA LYS A 212 13.69 -0.31 44.52
C LYS A 212 12.19 -0.33 44.26
N LEU A 213 11.49 0.69 44.76
CA LEU A 213 10.05 0.90 44.53
C LEU A 213 9.68 0.90 43.04
N ALA A 214 10.54 1.44 42.18
CA ALA A 214 10.35 1.50 40.72
C ALA A 214 10.57 0.16 39.99
N GLU A 215 10.96 -0.92 40.69
CA GLU A 215 11.12 -2.26 40.11
C GLU A 215 9.83 -3.11 40.21
N ARG A 216 8.78 -2.59 40.85
CA ARG A 216 7.45 -3.20 40.95
C ARG A 216 6.69 -3.16 39.62
N ASN A 217 5.79 -4.11 39.40
CA ASN A 217 4.84 -4.09 38.29
C ASN A 217 3.47 -4.64 38.74
N VAL A 218 2.51 -3.73 38.92
CA VAL A 218 1.20 -4.01 39.54
C VAL A 218 0.29 -4.91 38.70
N GLN A 219 0.42 -4.88 37.37
CA GLN A 219 -0.36 -5.73 36.44
C GLN A 219 0.15 -7.19 36.40
N VAL A 220 1.33 -7.41 36.98
CA VAL A 220 2.16 -8.60 36.80
C VAL A 220 2.33 -9.39 38.10
N ASN A 221 2.40 -8.66 39.21
CA ASN A 221 2.55 -9.19 40.55
C ASN A 221 1.32 -8.81 41.39
N PRO A 222 0.10 -9.27 41.03
CA PRO A 222 -1.13 -8.81 41.65
C PRO A 222 -1.09 -9.05 43.17
N THR A 223 -1.39 -7.98 43.90
CA THR A 223 -1.40 -7.95 45.36
C THR A 223 -2.84 -7.77 45.82
N ILE A 224 -3.45 -8.82 46.34
CA ILE A 224 -4.88 -8.88 46.63
C ILE A 224 -5.11 -8.83 48.13
N LEU A 225 -5.78 -7.78 48.60
CA LEU A 225 -6.21 -7.61 49.98
C LEU A 225 -7.67 -8.05 50.05
N ASN A 226 -7.93 -9.19 50.69
CA ASN A 226 -9.16 -9.95 50.50
C ASN A 226 -9.89 -10.23 51.82
N GLY A 227 -11.19 -9.93 51.86
CA GLY A 227 -12.08 -10.18 53.00
C GLY A 227 -12.80 -11.54 53.01
N LEU A 228 -12.59 -12.34 51.96
CA LEU A 228 -13.17 -13.68 51.72
C LEU A 228 -14.72 -13.73 51.66
N GLY A 229 -15.40 -12.59 51.60
CA GLY A 229 -16.86 -12.49 51.65
C GLY A 229 -17.45 -12.71 53.05
N ASP A 230 -16.62 -12.66 54.11
CA ASP A 230 -17.05 -12.89 55.50
C ASP A 230 -16.77 -11.69 56.41
N ILE A 231 -15.71 -10.90 56.19
CA ILE A 231 -15.48 -9.68 57.00
C ILE A 231 -16.37 -8.51 56.54
N TYR A 232 -16.69 -7.60 57.45
CA TYR A 232 -17.44 -6.39 57.10
C TYR A 232 -16.63 -5.44 56.21
N HIS A 233 -15.37 -5.16 56.56
CA HIS A 233 -14.57 -4.12 55.90
C HIS A 233 -13.14 -4.61 55.63
N VAL A 234 -12.65 -4.57 54.39
CA VAL A 234 -11.23 -4.87 54.11
C VAL A 234 -10.33 -3.80 54.74
N PHE A 235 -10.72 -2.52 54.63
CA PHE A 235 -10.12 -1.40 55.38
C PHE A 235 -11.18 -0.66 56.21
N TYR A 236 -10.87 -0.39 57.48
CA TYR A 236 -11.78 0.27 58.42
C TYR A 236 -11.09 1.42 59.15
N HIS A 237 -11.44 2.66 58.82
CA HIS A 237 -10.83 3.86 59.41
C HIS A 237 -11.85 4.64 60.27
N PRO A 238 -12.11 4.19 61.51
CA PRO A 238 -13.09 4.79 62.41
C PRO A 238 -12.56 6.04 63.12
N ASN A 239 -13.45 6.65 63.91
CA ASN A 239 -13.14 7.73 64.83
C ASN A 239 -11.91 7.42 65.70
N GLY A 240 -10.91 8.31 65.62
CA GLY A 240 -9.63 8.20 66.32
C GLY A 240 -8.42 8.01 65.42
N LEU A 241 -8.58 7.55 64.17
CA LEU A 241 -7.44 7.46 63.23
C LEU A 241 -7.10 8.80 62.56
N TYR A 242 -8.12 9.53 62.09
CA TYR A 242 -7.98 10.82 61.41
C TYR A 242 -6.92 10.82 60.29
N LEU A 243 -7.12 9.97 59.27
CA LEU A 243 -6.10 9.83 58.24
C LEU A 243 -5.95 11.10 57.41
N ASP A 244 -4.71 11.47 57.09
CA ASP A 244 -4.38 12.52 56.13
C ASP A 244 -3.69 11.92 54.88
N SER A 245 -3.36 12.76 53.90
CA SER A 245 -2.79 12.33 52.61
C SER A 245 -1.41 11.67 52.71
N SER A 246 -0.75 11.71 53.87
CA SER A 246 0.47 10.93 54.12
C SER A 246 0.21 9.44 54.40
N ALA A 247 -1.05 9.03 54.57
CA ALA A 247 -1.46 7.63 54.56
C ALA A 247 -1.69 7.20 53.10
N VAL A 248 -0.72 6.49 52.51
CA VAL A 248 -0.71 6.16 51.07
C VAL A 248 -1.00 4.68 50.83
N LEU A 249 -1.86 4.36 49.86
CA LEU A 249 -2.09 3.00 49.37
C LEU A 249 -1.98 2.96 47.84
N ASP A 250 -1.07 2.14 47.31
CA ASP A 250 -0.81 2.08 45.87
C ASP A 250 -0.54 0.66 45.35
N GLY A 251 -1.23 0.28 44.26
CA GLY A 251 -0.93 -0.93 43.49
C GLY A 251 -1.52 -2.23 44.03
N VAL A 252 -2.71 -2.19 44.63
CA VAL A 252 -3.40 -3.34 45.22
C VAL A 252 -4.83 -3.51 44.72
N THR A 253 -5.35 -4.73 44.78
CA THR A 253 -6.78 -5.03 44.64
C THR A 253 -7.42 -5.20 46.02
N ILE A 254 -8.55 -4.58 46.28
CA ILE A 254 -9.39 -4.70 47.47
C ILE A 254 -10.68 -5.43 47.09
N THR A 255 -10.97 -6.55 47.74
CA THR A 255 -12.11 -7.40 47.35
C THR A 255 -12.68 -8.23 48.51
N GLY A 256 -13.95 -8.63 48.41
CA GLY A 256 -14.57 -9.58 49.33
C GLY A 256 -14.87 -9.02 50.72
N GLY A 257 -15.07 -7.71 50.87
CA GLY A 257 -15.78 -7.16 52.04
C GLY A 257 -17.30 -7.31 51.88
N ASP A 258 -18.00 -7.57 52.98
CA ASP A 258 -19.46 -7.76 53.05
C ASP A 258 -20.04 -7.03 54.29
N ALA A 259 -20.14 -5.70 54.19
CA ALA A 259 -20.66 -4.82 55.23
C ALA A 259 -22.20 -4.87 55.30
N ASN A 260 -22.76 -6.03 55.66
CA ASN A 260 -24.19 -6.28 55.88
C ASN A 260 -24.58 -6.36 57.37
N GLY A 261 -23.76 -5.79 58.25
CA GLY A 261 -24.01 -5.72 59.69
C GLY A 261 -25.00 -4.61 60.07
N SER A 262 -24.90 -4.15 61.32
CA SER A 262 -25.68 -3.01 61.81
C SER A 262 -24.76 -1.93 62.38
N LEU A 263 -25.28 -0.69 62.46
CA LEU A 263 -24.50 0.48 62.89
C LEU A 263 -23.23 0.63 62.03
N GLU A 264 -22.05 0.71 62.63
CA GLU A 264 -20.76 0.87 61.97
C GLU A 264 -20.39 -0.27 61.00
N HIS A 265 -21.07 -1.42 61.05
CA HIS A 265 -20.81 -2.59 60.21
C HIS A 265 -21.65 -2.68 58.93
N MET A 266 -22.40 -1.62 58.58
CA MET A 266 -23.20 -1.54 57.34
C MET A 266 -22.54 -0.68 56.23
N TYR A 267 -21.30 -0.25 56.46
CA TYR A 267 -20.60 0.81 55.74
C TYR A 267 -19.31 0.31 55.06
N GLY A 268 -18.97 0.80 53.87
CA GLY A 268 -17.61 0.73 53.32
C GLY A 268 -17.03 -0.68 53.23
N GLY A 269 -17.59 -1.53 52.37
CA GLY A 269 -17.19 -2.95 52.25
C GLY A 269 -15.71 -3.13 51.88
N GLY A 270 -15.27 -2.44 50.83
CA GLY A 270 -13.85 -2.35 50.50
C GLY A 270 -13.10 -1.43 51.47
N MET A 271 -13.57 -0.20 51.65
CA MET A 271 -12.98 0.78 52.58
C MET A 271 -14.02 1.71 53.23
N TYR A 272 -13.97 1.82 54.56
CA TYR A 272 -14.64 2.88 55.31
C TYR A 272 -13.65 3.96 55.77
N ASN A 273 -13.95 5.22 55.45
CA ASN A 273 -13.23 6.41 55.88
C ASN A 273 -14.14 7.32 56.71
N TRP A 274 -13.80 7.52 57.99
CA TRP A 274 -14.41 8.55 58.84
C TRP A 274 -13.37 9.60 59.24
N ARG A 275 -13.66 10.88 58.95
CA ARG A 275 -12.70 12.01 59.06
C ARG A 275 -11.30 11.66 58.56
N SER A 276 -11.24 10.96 57.42
CA SER A 276 -10.05 10.32 56.91
C SER A 276 -9.90 10.56 55.40
N SER A 277 -8.78 11.13 55.00
CA SER A 277 -8.47 11.58 53.64
C SER A 277 -7.16 10.98 53.11
N PRO A 278 -7.01 9.64 53.08
CA PRO A 278 -5.80 8.99 52.55
C PRO A 278 -5.60 9.25 51.05
N THR A 279 -4.39 8.99 50.56
CA THR A 279 -4.07 9.00 49.12
C THR A 279 -4.09 7.57 48.56
N ILE A 280 -4.95 7.34 47.57
CA ILE A 280 -5.23 6.03 46.96
C ILE A 280 -4.83 6.09 45.48
N THR A 281 -3.94 5.22 45.01
CA THR A 281 -3.40 5.32 43.64
C THR A 281 -3.19 3.96 42.96
N ASN A 282 -3.59 3.76 41.70
CA ASN A 282 -3.45 2.47 41.02
C ASN A 282 -4.11 1.28 41.78
N VAL A 283 -5.25 1.52 42.44
CA VAL A 283 -5.98 0.52 43.25
C VAL A 283 -7.23 0.04 42.51
N THR A 284 -7.67 -1.19 42.75
CA THR A 284 -8.96 -1.71 42.26
C THR A 284 -9.83 -2.17 43.41
N PHE A 285 -11.00 -1.56 43.59
CA PHE A 285 -12.07 -2.04 44.47
C PHE A 285 -13.00 -2.94 43.64
N ASN A 286 -12.96 -4.25 43.88
CA ASN A 286 -13.68 -5.25 43.08
C ASN A 286 -14.56 -6.15 43.95
N GLU A 287 -15.83 -6.37 43.57
CA GLU A 287 -16.72 -7.34 44.24
C GLU A 287 -16.82 -7.14 45.77
N ASN A 288 -16.94 -5.89 46.23
CA ASN A 288 -17.22 -5.57 47.64
C ASN A 288 -18.70 -5.20 47.83
N LYS A 289 -19.27 -5.59 48.97
CA LYS A 289 -20.68 -5.38 49.31
C LYS A 289 -20.84 -4.59 50.61
N ALA A 290 -21.87 -3.76 50.68
CA ALA A 290 -22.26 -3.02 51.88
C ALA A 290 -23.76 -2.70 51.85
N SER A 291 -24.33 -2.12 52.91
CA SER A 291 -25.53 -1.27 52.69
C SER A 291 -25.15 0.11 52.16
N ILE A 292 -24.00 0.67 52.55
CA ILE A 292 -23.60 2.03 52.20
C ILE A 292 -22.14 2.05 51.73
N GLY A 293 -21.87 2.43 50.48
CA GLY A 293 -20.52 2.44 49.91
C GLY A 293 -19.94 1.04 49.75
N GLY A 294 -20.34 0.30 48.70
CA GLY A 294 -19.88 -1.08 48.48
C GLY A 294 -18.36 -1.16 48.34
N GLY A 295 -17.81 -0.43 47.36
CA GLY A 295 -16.36 -0.23 47.22
C GLY A 295 -15.78 0.68 48.31
N MET A 296 -16.34 1.88 48.47
CA MET A 296 -15.85 2.88 49.45
C MET A 296 -16.97 3.74 50.06
N TYR A 297 -16.91 3.99 51.38
CA TYR A 297 -17.72 5.00 52.07
C TYR A 297 -16.83 6.06 52.71
N ASN A 298 -17.04 7.33 52.32
CA ASN A 298 -16.38 8.51 52.89
C ASN A 298 -17.41 9.31 53.68
N ASP A 299 -17.19 9.45 54.99
CA ASP A 299 -18.13 10.10 55.91
C ASP A 299 -17.45 11.12 56.82
N ASN A 300 -18.18 12.17 57.19
CA ASN A 300 -17.77 13.31 58.02
C ASN A 300 -16.44 13.92 57.54
N ASP A 301 -16.49 14.92 56.66
CA ASP A 301 -15.34 15.69 56.18
C ASP A 301 -14.25 14.87 55.43
N SER A 302 -14.50 13.58 55.14
CA SER A 302 -13.52 12.67 54.51
C SER A 302 -13.34 12.98 53.02
N SER A 303 -12.15 13.41 52.63
CA SER A 303 -11.88 13.91 51.28
C SER A 303 -10.60 13.30 50.67
N PRO A 304 -10.52 11.97 50.52
CA PRO A 304 -9.34 11.29 49.97
C PRO A 304 -8.98 11.75 48.55
N THR A 305 -7.69 11.62 48.22
CA THR A 305 -7.17 11.81 46.85
C THR A 305 -7.14 10.45 46.16
N ILE A 306 -7.84 10.32 45.04
CA ILE A 306 -8.07 9.04 44.35
C ILE A 306 -7.60 9.17 42.90
N THR A 307 -6.60 8.39 42.48
CA THR A 307 -5.98 8.54 41.16
C THR A 307 -5.67 7.20 40.48
N ASN A 308 -6.03 7.03 39.21
CA ASN A 308 -5.86 5.76 38.46
C ASN A 308 -6.56 4.57 39.17
N VAL A 309 -7.77 4.76 39.70
CA VAL A 309 -8.49 3.75 40.51
C VAL A 309 -9.66 3.13 39.73
N GLY A 310 -9.86 1.82 39.89
CA GLY A 310 -11.04 1.12 39.42
C GLY A 310 -12.00 0.80 40.58
N PHE A 311 -13.30 0.99 40.35
CA PHE A 311 -14.40 0.46 41.15
C PHE A 311 -15.25 -0.44 40.25
N SER A 312 -15.13 -1.76 40.40
CA SER A 312 -15.79 -2.75 39.53
C SER A 312 -16.69 -3.70 40.31
N GLU A 313 -17.90 -3.95 39.80
CA GLU A 313 -18.84 -4.97 40.30
C GLU A 313 -19.14 -4.88 41.83
N ASN A 314 -19.08 -3.69 42.44
CA ASN A 314 -19.40 -3.49 43.85
C ASN A 314 -20.92 -3.22 44.02
N GLU A 315 -21.48 -3.65 45.16
CA GLU A 315 -22.92 -3.68 45.42
C GLU A 315 -23.27 -2.96 46.72
N ALA A 316 -24.30 -2.09 46.73
CA ALA A 316 -24.81 -1.49 47.97
C ALA A 316 -26.28 -1.05 47.90
N ASP A 317 -26.94 -0.72 49.02
CA ASP A 317 -28.19 0.05 48.94
C ASP A 317 -27.89 1.48 48.42
N PHE A 318 -26.79 2.08 48.89
CA PHE A 318 -26.48 3.49 48.68
C PHE A 318 -25.01 3.71 48.27
N GLY A 319 -24.75 3.99 46.99
CA GLY A 319 -23.40 4.15 46.44
C GLY A 319 -22.70 2.80 46.23
N GLY A 320 -22.94 2.12 45.11
CA GLY A 320 -22.36 0.79 44.85
C GLY A 320 -20.83 0.83 44.78
N GLY A 321 -20.29 1.65 43.87
CA GLY A 321 -18.86 1.93 43.82
C GLY A 321 -18.39 2.79 44.99
N MET A 322 -19.02 3.96 45.18
CA MET A 322 -18.63 4.93 46.21
C MET A 322 -19.83 5.70 46.80
N HIS A 323 -19.78 6.01 48.09
CA HIS A 323 -20.69 6.97 48.72
C HIS A 323 -19.90 8.04 49.49
N ASN A 324 -20.17 9.32 49.22
CA ASN A 324 -19.61 10.48 49.92
C ASN A 324 -20.70 11.18 50.73
N ASN A 325 -20.54 11.26 52.05
CA ASN A 325 -21.55 11.77 52.98
C ASN A 325 -20.98 12.81 53.97
N ASN A 326 -21.83 13.68 54.52
CA ASN A 326 -21.46 14.70 55.51
C ASN A 326 -20.23 15.52 55.10
N TYR A 327 -20.38 16.40 54.10
CA TYR A 327 -19.33 17.29 53.58
C TYR A 327 -18.11 16.62 52.91
N SER A 328 -18.03 15.28 52.91
CA SER A 328 -16.96 14.49 52.28
C SER A 328 -16.81 14.82 50.79
N SER A 329 -15.65 15.34 50.37
CA SER A 329 -15.46 15.93 49.03
C SER A 329 -14.16 15.46 48.38
N PRO A 330 -14.01 14.16 48.04
CA PRO A 330 -12.78 13.62 47.48
C PRO A 330 -12.41 14.24 46.12
N THR A 331 -11.10 14.22 45.83
CA THR A 331 -10.55 14.56 44.51
C THR A 331 -10.28 13.28 43.74
N ILE A 332 -10.89 13.15 42.57
CA ILE A 332 -11.01 11.90 41.80
C ILE A 332 -10.46 12.16 40.40
N THR A 333 -9.42 11.45 39.98
CA THR A 333 -8.79 11.64 38.66
C THR A 333 -8.38 10.33 37.99
N ASN A 334 -8.65 10.16 36.69
CA ASN A 334 -8.39 8.92 35.96
C ASN A 334 -9.08 7.70 36.62
N VAL A 335 -10.35 7.82 36.99
CA VAL A 335 -11.09 6.78 37.75
C VAL A 335 -12.19 6.15 36.91
N VAL A 336 -12.36 4.83 37.02
CA VAL A 336 -13.41 4.09 36.32
C VAL A 336 -14.34 3.42 37.33
N PHE A 337 -15.63 3.75 37.27
CA PHE A 337 -16.72 3.05 37.91
C PHE A 337 -17.40 2.15 36.88
N ASN A 338 -17.19 0.83 36.95
CA ASN A 338 -17.73 -0.14 36.01
C ASN A 338 -18.71 -1.13 36.69
N GLY A 339 -19.91 -1.28 36.14
CA GLY A 339 -20.82 -2.38 36.52
C GLY A 339 -21.29 -2.40 37.99
N ASN A 340 -21.04 -1.34 38.76
CA ASN A 340 -21.48 -1.28 40.16
C ASN A 340 -23.01 -1.14 40.24
N GLU A 341 -23.64 -1.82 41.19
CA GLU A 341 -25.10 -1.82 41.37
C GLU A 341 -25.50 -1.20 42.73
N ALA A 342 -26.57 -0.40 42.73
CA ALA A 342 -27.17 0.09 43.97
C ALA A 342 -28.70 0.26 43.93
N THR A 343 -29.31 0.63 45.06
CA THR A 343 -30.65 1.26 45.03
C THR A 343 -30.53 2.72 44.62
N GLU A 344 -29.62 3.50 45.22
CA GLU A 344 -29.35 4.89 44.81
C GLU A 344 -27.85 5.11 44.52
N GLY A 345 -27.53 5.68 43.36
CA GLY A 345 -26.15 5.98 42.96
C GLY A 345 -25.33 4.71 42.66
N GLY A 346 -25.53 4.07 41.50
CA GLY A 346 -24.88 2.80 41.18
C GLY A 346 -23.35 2.89 41.21
N GLY A 347 -22.79 3.80 40.41
CA GLY A 347 -21.38 4.15 40.49
C GLY A 347 -21.04 4.99 41.72
N MET A 348 -21.75 6.10 41.94
CA MET A 348 -21.49 7.04 43.05
C MET A 348 -22.75 7.67 43.64
N TYR A 349 -22.79 7.84 44.97
CA TYR A 349 -23.78 8.68 45.67
C TYR A 349 -23.10 9.80 46.47
N ASN A 350 -23.51 11.05 46.25
CA ASN A 350 -23.09 12.22 47.02
C ASN A 350 -24.25 12.77 47.87
N TYR A 351 -24.10 12.77 49.19
CA TYR A 351 -25.15 13.14 50.14
C TYR A 351 -24.68 14.17 51.17
N GLN A 352 -25.59 15.05 51.61
CA GLN A 352 -25.37 16.12 52.59
C GLN A 352 -24.13 16.99 52.32
N LYS A 353 -24.22 17.84 51.30
CA LYS A 353 -23.18 18.82 50.91
C LYS A 353 -21.83 18.22 50.58
N SER A 354 -21.81 17.00 50.05
CA SER A 354 -20.60 16.33 49.57
C SER A 354 -20.33 16.77 48.12
N ASN A 355 -19.19 17.41 47.84
CA ASN A 355 -18.92 18.08 46.56
C ASN A 355 -17.60 17.55 45.93
N PRO A 356 -17.53 16.28 45.52
CA PRO A 356 -16.30 15.75 44.95
C PRO A 356 -15.94 16.44 43.62
N SER A 357 -14.63 16.49 43.34
CA SER A 357 -14.08 16.99 42.08
C SER A 357 -13.64 15.82 41.22
N LEU A 358 -14.18 15.72 40.00
CA LEU A 358 -13.94 14.63 39.07
C LEU A 358 -13.24 15.17 37.81
N THR A 359 -12.11 14.56 37.44
CA THR A 359 -11.36 14.89 36.22
C THR A 359 -10.99 13.61 35.47
N ASN A 360 -11.34 13.46 34.19
CA ASN A 360 -11.08 12.22 33.44
C ASN A 360 -11.66 10.98 34.17
N VAL A 361 -12.97 10.95 34.37
CA VAL A 361 -13.68 9.88 35.11
C VAL A 361 -14.72 9.21 34.22
N THR A 362 -14.81 7.89 34.27
CA THR A 362 -15.77 7.11 33.48
C THR A 362 -16.72 6.35 34.39
N PHE A 363 -18.03 6.56 34.20
CA PHE A 363 -19.10 5.72 34.73
C PHE A 363 -19.63 4.85 33.60
N ASN A 364 -19.27 3.56 33.59
CA ASN A 364 -19.66 2.60 32.56
C ASN A 364 -20.59 1.51 33.11
N GLY A 365 -21.77 1.34 32.53
CA GLY A 365 -22.66 0.20 32.80
C GLY A 365 -23.19 0.05 34.23
N ASN A 366 -23.03 1.06 35.09
CA ASN A 366 -23.49 1.01 36.47
C ASN A 366 -25.02 1.06 36.53
N LYS A 367 -25.62 0.48 37.58
CA LYS A 367 -27.06 0.23 37.68
C LYS A 367 -27.64 0.76 38.99
N ALA A 368 -28.79 1.42 38.94
CA ALA A 368 -29.51 1.87 40.13
C ALA A 368 -31.04 1.83 39.98
N ASN A 369 -31.79 2.14 41.04
CA ASN A 369 -33.16 2.63 40.88
C ASN A 369 -33.16 4.12 40.51
N VAL A 370 -32.29 4.93 41.13
CA VAL A 370 -32.05 6.34 40.76
C VAL A 370 -30.56 6.66 40.65
N GLY A 371 -30.17 7.38 39.60
CA GLY A 371 -28.76 7.77 39.37
C GLY A 371 -27.88 6.57 39.05
N GLY A 372 -28.04 5.99 37.85
CA GLY A 372 -27.32 4.76 37.45
C GLY A 372 -25.80 4.93 37.55
N GLY A 373 -25.26 5.96 36.89
CA GLY A 373 -23.88 6.39 37.10
C GLY A 373 -23.69 7.13 38.43
N MET A 374 -24.45 8.20 38.66
CA MET A 374 -24.33 9.05 39.86
C MET A 374 -25.67 9.56 40.40
N PHE A 375 -25.83 9.60 41.72
CA PHE A 375 -26.85 10.40 42.42
C PHE A 375 -26.19 11.50 43.25
N SER A 376 -26.74 12.72 43.24
CA SER A 376 -26.36 13.80 44.15
C SER A 376 -27.59 14.39 44.86
N ASN A 377 -27.55 14.47 46.19
CA ASN A 377 -28.69 14.78 47.04
C ASN A 377 -28.33 15.73 48.20
N THR A 378 -29.27 16.58 48.61
CA THR A 378 -29.16 17.51 49.75
C THR A 378 -27.97 18.47 49.61
N ALA A 379 -28.06 19.39 48.65
CA ALA A 379 -27.08 20.42 48.36
C ALA A 379 -25.65 19.91 48.10
N SER A 380 -25.54 18.73 47.48
CA SER A 380 -24.28 18.09 47.09
C SER A 380 -23.97 18.43 45.63
N ASN A 381 -22.97 19.25 45.36
CA ASN A 381 -22.75 19.88 44.05
C ASN A 381 -21.40 19.45 43.48
N PRO A 382 -21.27 18.22 42.93
CA PRO A 382 -20.00 17.76 42.38
C PRO A 382 -19.58 18.61 41.17
N ASN A 383 -18.27 18.72 40.96
CA ASN A 383 -17.66 19.41 39.82
C ASN A 383 -17.04 18.39 38.86
N LEU A 384 -17.54 18.33 37.63
CA LEU A 384 -17.16 17.35 36.62
C LEU A 384 -16.46 18.04 35.46
N THR A 385 -15.24 17.60 35.13
CA THR A 385 -14.49 18.01 33.94
C THR A 385 -13.97 16.78 33.20
N SER A 386 -14.22 16.66 31.88
CA SER A 386 -13.81 15.50 31.08
C SER A 386 -14.35 14.18 31.69
N VAL A 387 -15.66 14.07 31.82
CA VAL A 387 -16.33 12.90 32.44
C VAL A 387 -17.20 12.18 31.40
N THR A 388 -17.28 10.86 31.47
CA THR A 388 -18.12 10.05 30.59
C THR A 388 -19.10 9.21 31.40
N PHE A 389 -20.39 9.30 31.07
CA PHE A 389 -21.43 8.40 31.54
C PHE A 389 -21.90 7.55 30.37
N SER A 390 -21.44 6.31 30.30
CA SER A 390 -21.74 5.36 29.21
C SER A 390 -22.56 4.18 29.70
N GLY A 391 -23.67 3.88 29.03
CA GLY A 391 -24.41 2.60 29.22
C GLY A 391 -25.05 2.37 30.59
N ASN A 392 -25.06 3.37 31.48
CA ASN A 392 -25.58 3.22 32.84
C ASN A 392 -27.12 3.11 32.83
N LYS A 393 -27.68 2.36 33.79
CA LYS A 393 -29.11 2.00 33.80
C LYS A 393 -29.80 2.45 35.09
N ALA A 394 -30.98 3.06 34.97
CA ALA A 394 -31.79 3.43 36.13
C ALA A 394 -33.30 3.30 35.87
N ASN A 395 -34.12 3.52 36.90
CA ASN A 395 -35.52 3.88 36.65
C ASN A 395 -35.63 5.37 36.30
N ALA A 396 -34.86 6.24 36.97
CA ALA A 396 -34.73 7.65 36.60
C ALA A 396 -33.28 8.15 36.76
N GLY A 397 -32.85 9.03 35.86
CA GLY A 397 -31.47 9.56 35.84
C GLY A 397 -30.46 8.47 35.48
N GLY A 398 -30.42 8.05 34.22
CA GLY A 398 -29.59 6.92 33.76
C GLY A 398 -28.10 7.18 34.00
N GLY A 399 -27.58 8.27 33.42
CA GLY A 399 -26.26 8.79 33.76
C GLY A 399 -26.23 9.42 35.16
N MET A 400 -27.10 10.41 35.41
CA MET A 400 -27.12 11.19 36.65
C MET A 400 -28.53 11.50 37.17
N TYR A 401 -28.70 11.51 38.49
CA TYR A 401 -29.86 12.09 39.18
C TYR A 401 -29.39 13.21 40.13
N ASN A 402 -30.12 14.32 40.22
CA ASN A 402 -29.88 15.43 41.15
C ASN A 402 -31.14 15.77 41.95
N TRP A 403 -31.04 15.80 43.28
CA TRP A 403 -32.09 16.26 44.20
C TRP A 403 -31.58 17.42 45.06
N SER A 404 -32.19 18.60 44.92
CA SER A 404 -31.78 19.86 45.57
C SER A 404 -30.26 20.11 45.47
N SER A 405 -29.67 19.81 44.32
CA SER A 405 -28.22 19.64 44.11
C SER A 405 -27.85 20.13 42.71
N SER A 406 -26.87 21.03 42.59
CA SER A 406 -26.63 21.82 41.37
C SER A 406 -25.20 21.64 40.86
N PRO A 407 -24.87 20.49 40.24
CA PRO A 407 -23.52 20.20 39.77
C PRO A 407 -23.05 21.15 38.67
N SER A 408 -21.72 21.30 38.57
CA SER A 408 -21.05 21.91 37.43
C SER A 408 -20.53 20.81 36.51
N ILE A 409 -20.85 20.90 35.23
CA ILE A 409 -20.63 19.83 34.24
C ILE A 409 -19.98 20.46 33.01
N THR A 410 -18.68 20.20 32.81
CA THR A 410 -17.88 20.77 31.72
C THR A 410 -17.17 19.67 30.93
N ASN A 411 -17.22 19.70 29.60
CA ASN A 411 -16.60 18.68 28.75
C ASN A 411 -17.06 17.26 29.13
N VAL A 412 -18.38 17.01 29.13
CA VAL A 412 -18.95 15.72 29.59
C VAL A 412 -19.75 15.06 28.49
N THR A 413 -19.63 13.74 28.37
CA THR A 413 -20.44 12.92 27.44
C THR A 413 -21.36 12.00 28.23
N PHE A 414 -22.66 12.12 27.99
CA PHE A 414 -23.67 11.16 28.46
C PHE A 414 -24.13 10.35 27.25
N ASN A 415 -23.69 9.10 27.11
CA ASN A 415 -24.08 8.26 25.99
C ASN A 415 -24.67 6.89 26.37
N ARG A 416 -25.65 6.42 25.59
CA ARG A 416 -26.23 5.06 25.69
C ARG A 416 -26.83 4.71 27.06
N ASN A 417 -27.05 5.68 27.95
CA ASN A 417 -27.66 5.45 29.26
C ASN A 417 -29.15 5.15 29.07
N GLU A 418 -29.70 4.25 29.89
CA GLU A 418 -31.05 3.70 29.73
C GLU A 418 -31.91 3.97 30.98
N VAL A 419 -33.12 4.50 30.79
CA VAL A 419 -34.10 4.64 31.88
C VAL A 419 -35.45 4.01 31.61
N THR A 420 -35.97 3.31 32.61
CA THR A 420 -37.32 2.72 32.54
C THR A 420 -38.44 3.77 32.66
N ALA A 421 -38.16 4.94 33.26
CA ALA A 421 -39.08 6.09 33.37
C ALA A 421 -38.58 7.35 32.64
N ASP A 422 -37.92 8.29 33.36
CA ASP A 422 -37.63 9.65 32.92
C ASP A 422 -36.15 10.03 33.13
N GLY A 423 -35.59 10.90 32.25
CA GLY A 423 -34.23 11.45 32.40
C GLY A 423 -33.13 10.47 31.99
N GLY A 424 -33.05 10.13 30.69
CA GLY A 424 -32.07 9.18 30.16
C GLY A 424 -30.62 9.57 30.48
N GLY A 425 -30.26 10.84 30.24
CA GLY A 425 -28.96 11.40 30.63
C GLY A 425 -28.99 11.92 32.07
N ILE A 426 -29.82 12.94 32.35
CA ILE A 426 -29.95 13.55 33.68
C ILE A 426 -31.42 13.73 34.09
N PHE A 427 -31.73 13.39 35.35
CA PHE A 427 -32.95 13.81 36.04
C PHE A 427 -32.62 14.84 37.12
N ASN A 428 -33.39 15.94 37.18
CA ASN A 428 -33.20 17.06 38.11
C ASN A 428 -34.49 17.37 38.89
N TYR A 429 -34.40 17.41 40.21
CA TYR A 429 -35.47 17.78 41.14
C TYR A 429 -35.01 18.91 42.06
N ASP A 430 -35.73 20.04 42.10
CA ASP A 430 -35.35 21.25 42.86
C ASP A 430 -33.88 21.71 42.62
N SER A 431 -33.33 21.45 41.44
CA SER A 431 -31.89 21.49 41.13
C SER A 431 -31.57 22.48 40.01
N ASN A 432 -30.35 23.00 39.93
CA ASN A 432 -29.99 24.07 38.98
C ASN A 432 -28.61 23.84 38.31
N PRO A 433 -28.38 22.70 37.62
CA PRO A 433 -27.09 22.38 37.05
C PRO A 433 -26.70 23.30 35.88
N THR A 434 -25.39 23.49 35.72
CA THR A 434 -24.79 24.23 34.59
C THR A 434 -23.93 23.29 33.75
N LEU A 435 -24.28 23.18 32.47
CA LEU A 435 -23.67 22.29 31.49
C LEU A 435 -22.98 23.13 30.42
N THR A 436 -21.67 22.99 30.30
CA THR A 436 -20.85 23.66 29.28
C THR A 436 -20.15 22.62 28.42
N ASN A 437 -20.34 22.66 27.10
CA ASN A 437 -19.67 21.74 26.18
C ASN A 437 -19.93 20.27 26.54
N VAL A 438 -21.21 19.89 26.48
CA VAL A 438 -21.71 18.57 26.91
C VAL A 438 -22.40 17.90 25.72
N GLU A 439 -22.23 16.59 25.58
CA GLU A 439 -22.93 15.77 24.60
C GLU A 439 -23.92 14.82 25.29
N PHE A 440 -25.10 14.68 24.68
CA PHE A 440 -26.08 13.64 24.98
C PHE A 440 -26.40 12.85 23.72
N SER A 441 -25.90 11.61 23.64
CA SER A 441 -26.04 10.72 22.48
C SER A 441 -26.60 9.34 22.80
N ASP A 442 -27.40 8.77 21.89
CA ASP A 442 -27.95 7.40 21.99
C ASP A 442 -28.73 7.04 23.29
N ASN A 443 -29.01 7.98 24.20
CA ASN A 443 -29.61 7.65 25.50
C ASN A 443 -31.08 7.26 25.31
N THR A 444 -31.53 6.23 26.03
CA THR A 444 -32.89 5.70 25.92
C THR A 444 -33.75 6.16 27.10
N ALA A 445 -34.91 6.75 26.81
CA ALA A 445 -35.90 7.11 27.83
C ALA A 445 -37.32 6.69 27.39
N ASN A 446 -37.97 5.92 28.25
CA ASN A 446 -39.28 5.34 27.94
C ASN A 446 -40.44 6.36 28.01
N TYR A 447 -40.44 7.24 29.03
CA TYR A 447 -41.54 8.19 29.28
C TYR A 447 -41.07 9.65 29.36
N GLY A 448 -39.78 9.90 29.58
CA GLY A 448 -39.18 11.23 29.70
C GLY A 448 -38.31 11.65 28.53
N GLY A 449 -37.83 12.89 28.58
CA GLY A 449 -36.70 13.34 27.79
C GLY A 449 -35.36 12.83 28.33
N VAL A 450 -34.28 13.21 27.65
CA VAL A 450 -32.90 12.95 28.06
C VAL A 450 -32.51 13.79 29.27
N LEU A 451 -32.97 15.05 29.28
CA LEU A 451 -32.89 15.97 30.41
C LEU A 451 -34.30 16.16 30.98
N TYR A 452 -34.52 15.73 32.23
CA TYR A 452 -35.83 15.83 32.89
C TYR A 452 -35.76 16.76 34.10
N ASN A 453 -36.67 17.73 34.20
CA ASN A 453 -36.52 18.85 35.14
C ASN A 453 -37.83 19.15 35.89
N ILE A 454 -37.88 18.83 37.19
CA ILE A 454 -38.97 19.19 38.11
C ILE A 454 -38.50 20.35 39.00
N ASN A 455 -39.27 21.44 39.03
CA ASN A 455 -38.97 22.72 39.74
C ASN A 455 -37.63 23.40 39.40
N SER A 456 -36.86 22.78 38.49
CA SER A 456 -35.45 23.04 38.23
C SER A 456 -35.26 24.12 37.17
N SER A 457 -34.17 24.87 37.26
CA SER A 457 -33.62 25.63 36.11
C SER A 457 -32.45 24.86 35.50
N LEU A 458 -32.10 25.15 34.25
CA LEU A 458 -30.98 24.48 33.60
C LEU A 458 -30.27 25.43 32.64
N THR A 459 -28.94 25.46 32.69
CA THR A 459 -28.11 26.28 31.81
C THR A 459 -27.32 25.37 30.87
N LEU A 460 -27.66 25.40 29.57
CA LEU A 460 -26.90 24.77 28.49
C LEU A 460 -26.10 25.84 27.73
N LEU A 461 -24.78 25.70 27.73
CA LEU A 461 -23.84 26.47 26.90
C LEU A 461 -23.08 25.50 26.00
N ASN A 462 -23.15 25.69 24.68
CA ASN A 462 -22.39 24.89 23.71
C ASN A 462 -22.70 23.36 23.81
N VAL A 463 -23.97 22.96 23.96
CA VAL A 463 -24.37 21.56 24.21
C VAL A 463 -24.96 20.91 22.96
N THR A 464 -24.64 19.64 22.71
CA THR A 464 -25.25 18.81 21.66
C THR A 464 -26.15 17.72 22.27
N ILE A 465 -27.38 17.58 21.77
CA ILE A 465 -28.34 16.54 22.17
C ILE A 465 -28.94 15.91 20.90
N SER A 466 -28.51 14.70 20.55
CA SER A 466 -28.81 14.04 19.27
C SER A 466 -28.85 12.51 19.37
N GLY A 467 -29.60 11.83 18.49
CA GLY A 467 -29.65 10.36 18.45
C GLY A 467 -30.39 9.66 19.60
N ASN A 468 -30.90 10.41 20.58
CA ASN A 468 -31.49 9.83 21.78
C ASN A 468 -32.87 9.18 21.49
N GLN A 469 -33.08 7.99 22.05
CA GLN A 469 -34.26 7.15 21.80
C GLN A 469 -35.38 7.48 22.80
N LEU A 470 -36.26 8.38 22.39
CA LEU A 470 -37.40 8.86 23.18
C LEU A 470 -38.67 8.12 22.75
N LYS A 471 -39.21 7.27 23.65
CA LYS A 471 -40.41 6.46 23.34
C LYS A 471 -41.73 7.16 23.71
N GLY A 472 -41.69 8.11 24.64
CA GLY A 472 -42.84 8.91 25.04
C GLY A 472 -43.25 10.00 24.03
N GLU A 473 -44.27 10.78 24.40
CA GLU A 473 -44.71 11.97 23.64
C GLU A 473 -43.90 13.24 23.98
N LYS A 474 -43.06 13.19 25.02
CA LYS A 474 -42.26 14.33 25.50
C LYS A 474 -41.01 14.52 24.64
N GLY A 475 -40.58 15.77 24.51
CA GLY A 475 -39.35 16.18 23.83
C GLY A 475 -38.06 15.89 24.59
N ALA A 476 -36.92 16.15 23.95
CA ALA A 476 -35.58 15.82 24.46
C ALA A 476 -35.23 16.49 25.81
N ILE A 477 -35.70 17.72 26.03
CA ILE A 477 -35.67 18.41 27.32
C ILE A 477 -37.10 18.59 27.84
N VAL A 478 -37.37 18.07 29.03
CA VAL A 478 -38.66 18.24 29.72
C VAL A 478 -38.51 19.17 30.92
N GLY A 479 -39.43 20.11 31.05
CA GLY A 479 -39.45 21.12 32.11
C GLY A 479 -38.45 22.24 31.86
N GLY A 480 -37.96 22.87 32.94
CA GLY A 480 -37.13 24.06 32.89
C GLY A 480 -37.93 25.33 33.19
N ASN A 481 -37.71 25.90 34.37
CA ASN A 481 -38.35 27.14 34.82
C ASN A 481 -37.82 28.38 34.04
N SER A 482 -38.36 29.56 34.33
CA SER A 482 -38.06 30.80 33.59
C SER A 482 -36.61 31.28 33.68
N GLN A 483 -35.81 30.76 34.62
CA GLN A 483 -34.38 31.07 34.76
C GLN A 483 -33.49 30.16 33.89
N SER A 484 -34.06 29.15 33.22
CA SER A 484 -33.31 28.26 32.33
C SER A 484 -32.79 29.02 31.10
N LYS A 485 -31.65 28.58 30.56
CA LYS A 485 -30.96 29.19 29.42
C LYS A 485 -30.44 28.10 28.49
N ILE A 486 -30.78 28.19 27.21
CA ILE A 486 -30.19 27.36 26.14
C ILE A 486 -29.46 28.31 25.20
N GLN A 487 -28.15 28.11 25.00
CA GLN A 487 -27.36 28.97 24.12
C GLN A 487 -26.23 28.25 23.38
N ASN A 488 -25.94 28.70 22.15
CA ASN A 488 -24.90 28.16 21.28
C ASN A 488 -25.04 26.63 21.11
N SER A 489 -26.26 26.07 21.20
CA SER A 489 -26.48 24.62 21.38
C SER A 489 -27.24 23.99 20.21
N ILE A 490 -27.16 22.67 20.08
CA ILE A 490 -27.88 21.86 19.09
C ILE A 490 -28.70 20.80 19.82
N ILE A 491 -30.02 20.79 19.59
CA ILE A 491 -30.96 19.81 20.17
C ILE A 491 -31.78 19.25 19.00
N VAL A 492 -31.16 18.31 18.25
CA VAL A 492 -31.61 17.89 16.91
C VAL A 492 -31.45 16.39 16.71
N GLY A 493 -32.44 15.74 16.09
CA GLY A 493 -32.39 14.31 15.73
C GLY A 493 -32.74 13.36 16.86
N ASN A 494 -33.69 13.74 17.73
CA ASN A 494 -34.06 12.95 18.91
C ASN A 494 -35.33 12.11 18.67
N HIS A 495 -35.22 11.12 17.79
CA HIS A 495 -36.29 10.15 17.47
C HIS A 495 -37.64 10.80 17.07
N ASN A 496 -37.57 11.80 16.18
CA ASN A 496 -38.71 12.57 15.67
C ASN A 496 -39.61 13.15 16.78
N LYS A 497 -38.99 13.68 17.84
CA LYS A 497 -39.65 14.46 18.91
C LYS A 497 -39.17 15.90 18.88
N PRO A 498 -40.00 16.89 19.27
CA PRO A 498 -39.52 18.25 19.45
C PRO A 498 -38.39 18.33 20.49
N ALA A 499 -37.53 19.33 20.39
CA ALA A 499 -36.42 19.55 21.31
C ALA A 499 -36.88 19.74 22.77
N LEU A 500 -38.06 20.35 22.97
CA LEU A 500 -38.51 20.87 24.26
C LEU A 500 -39.93 20.42 24.61
N SER A 501 -40.22 20.32 25.91
CA SER A 501 -41.57 20.15 26.44
C SER A 501 -41.71 20.83 27.79
N ASN A 502 -42.73 21.69 27.95
CA ASN A 502 -42.96 22.52 29.14
C ASN A 502 -41.78 23.47 29.51
N TYR A 503 -40.91 23.82 28.55
CA TYR A 503 -39.74 24.67 28.76
C TYR A 503 -40.10 26.17 28.75
N THR A 504 -39.99 26.82 29.91
CA THR A 504 -40.37 28.23 30.09
C THR A 504 -39.21 29.22 29.96
N GLY A 505 -37.96 28.77 30.13
CA GLY A 505 -36.74 29.60 30.07
C GLY A 505 -36.39 30.19 28.71
N THR A 506 -35.20 30.78 28.62
CA THR A 506 -34.66 31.50 27.45
C THR A 506 -33.97 30.57 26.44
N ILE A 507 -33.89 31.00 25.19
CA ILE A 507 -33.22 30.34 24.06
C ILE A 507 -32.51 31.44 23.26
N ALA A 508 -31.25 31.26 22.87
CA ALA A 508 -30.53 32.14 21.96
C ALA A 508 -29.49 31.39 21.13
N ASN A 509 -29.21 31.86 19.90
CA ASN A 509 -28.26 31.26 18.94
C ASN A 509 -28.17 29.72 19.01
N SER A 510 -29.25 28.99 18.75
CA SER A 510 -29.27 27.53 18.91
C SER A 510 -30.11 26.85 17.83
N LEU A 511 -29.76 25.62 17.46
CA LEU A 511 -30.56 24.75 16.59
C LEU A 511 -31.45 23.84 17.44
N LEU A 512 -32.75 23.78 17.14
CA LEU A 512 -33.72 22.97 17.88
C LEU A 512 -34.69 22.28 16.92
N ASP A 513 -34.97 21.00 17.18
CA ASP A 513 -36.11 20.26 16.62
C ASP A 513 -37.43 20.97 16.99
N VAL A 514 -38.19 21.44 16.00
CA VAL A 514 -39.52 22.05 16.16
C VAL A 514 -40.56 21.20 15.45
N GLU A 515 -41.67 20.90 16.14
CA GLU A 515 -42.81 20.20 15.55
C GLU A 515 -43.81 21.19 14.93
N GLU A 516 -44.03 21.10 13.62
CA GLU A 516 -45.02 21.88 12.88
C GLU A 516 -45.84 20.94 11.97
N ASN A 517 -47.17 21.00 12.10
CA ASN A 517 -48.12 20.18 11.32
C ASN A 517 -47.83 18.66 11.35
N GLY A 518 -47.28 18.14 12.46
CA GLY A 518 -46.91 16.73 12.61
C GLY A 518 -45.60 16.32 11.93
N THR A 519 -44.79 17.29 11.48
CA THR A 519 -43.41 17.06 11.02
C THR A 519 -42.45 17.72 12.00
N VAL A 520 -41.37 17.03 12.38
CA VAL A 520 -40.28 17.59 13.20
C VAL A 520 -39.11 17.93 12.29
N LEU A 521 -38.62 19.18 12.36
CA LEU A 521 -37.46 19.68 11.61
C LEU A 521 -36.64 20.62 12.50
N ALA A 522 -35.32 20.64 12.32
CA ALA A 522 -34.47 21.58 13.06
C ALA A 522 -34.57 22.99 12.48
N LYS A 523 -34.69 24.01 13.33
CA LYS A 523 -34.64 25.43 12.96
C LYS A 523 -33.64 26.20 13.82
N PHE A 524 -33.08 27.29 13.28
CA PHE A 524 -32.17 28.16 14.05
C PHE A 524 -32.94 29.25 14.81
N HIS A 525 -32.80 29.25 16.13
CA HIS A 525 -33.34 30.25 17.03
C HIS A 525 -32.25 31.27 17.38
N LYS A 526 -32.33 32.48 16.80
CA LYS A 526 -31.56 33.65 17.28
C LYS A 526 -32.00 34.02 18.69
N SER A 527 -33.32 33.98 18.93
CA SER A 527 -33.93 34.05 20.25
C SER A 527 -35.17 33.15 20.32
N LYS A 528 -35.77 33.00 21.51
CA LYS A 528 -37.03 32.27 21.70
C LYS A 528 -38.20 32.77 20.80
N SER A 529 -38.14 34.01 20.32
CA SER A 529 -39.15 34.63 19.44
C SER A 529 -38.62 35.08 18.07
N ASP A 530 -37.37 34.76 17.74
CA ASP A 530 -36.72 35.08 16.46
C ASP A 530 -36.09 33.79 15.92
N VAL A 531 -36.80 33.17 14.98
CA VAL A 531 -36.54 31.83 14.46
C VAL A 531 -36.43 31.94 12.94
N GLU A 532 -35.36 31.41 12.37
CA GLU A 532 -35.17 31.39 10.91
C GLU A 532 -36.16 30.44 10.24
N THR A 533 -36.53 30.75 9.00
CA THR A 533 -37.47 29.93 8.20
C THR A 533 -36.87 28.63 7.72
N ASP A 534 -35.55 28.58 7.61
CA ASP A 534 -34.82 27.51 6.97
C ASP A 534 -34.75 26.30 7.91
N THR A 535 -35.01 25.12 7.34
CA THR A 535 -35.18 23.86 8.06
C THR A 535 -34.07 22.89 7.71
N TYR A 536 -33.57 22.18 8.71
CA TYR A 536 -32.45 21.25 8.59
C TYR A 536 -32.80 19.88 9.19
N GLN A 537 -32.08 18.85 8.76
CA GLN A 537 -32.09 17.49 9.28
C GLN A 537 -30.75 17.17 9.99
N PRO A 538 -30.67 16.10 10.80
CA PRO A 538 -29.41 15.69 11.44
C PRO A 538 -28.25 15.50 10.45
N GLU A 539 -28.52 14.96 9.26
CA GLU A 539 -27.55 14.77 8.18
C GLU A 539 -27.05 16.07 7.52
N ASP A 540 -27.76 17.20 7.68
CA ASP A 540 -27.23 18.52 7.30
C ASP A 540 -26.22 19.02 8.33
N LEU A 541 -26.35 18.63 9.60
CA LEU A 541 -25.56 19.16 10.70
C LEU A 541 -24.26 18.38 10.95
N PHE A 542 -24.33 17.06 10.87
CA PHE A 542 -23.34 16.15 11.46
C PHE A 542 -22.64 15.25 10.43
N ILE A 543 -21.43 14.79 10.75
CA ILE A 543 -20.62 13.93 9.86
C ILE A 543 -21.33 12.59 9.59
N ASN A 544 -21.72 11.85 10.64
CA ASN A 544 -22.48 10.60 10.47
C ASN A 544 -23.40 10.32 11.67
N PRO A 545 -24.56 11.00 11.76
CA PRO A 545 -25.50 10.84 12.87
C PRO A 545 -26.15 9.46 12.93
N SER A 546 -26.05 8.65 11.85
CA SER A 546 -26.52 7.26 11.79
C SER A 546 -25.57 6.24 12.43
N GLN A 547 -24.31 6.63 12.64
CA GLN A 547 -23.28 5.84 13.35
C GLN A 547 -22.83 6.53 14.65
N SER A 548 -23.69 7.39 15.20
CA SER A 548 -23.46 8.16 16.42
C SER A 548 -22.29 9.15 16.38
N ASP A 549 -21.88 9.62 15.19
CA ASP A 549 -20.90 10.70 15.03
C ASP A 549 -21.62 12.05 14.90
N TYR A 550 -21.69 12.78 16.03
CA TYR A 550 -22.34 14.09 16.17
C TYR A 550 -21.35 15.27 16.12
N ARG A 551 -20.15 15.06 15.58
CA ARG A 551 -19.27 16.15 15.17
C ARG A 551 -19.86 16.88 13.97
N LEU A 552 -19.60 18.19 13.86
CA LEU A 552 -20.12 19.01 12.77
C LEU A 552 -19.45 18.66 11.44
N ARG A 553 -20.24 18.71 10.35
CA ARG A 553 -19.73 18.54 8.98
C ARG A 553 -19.35 19.87 8.31
N ALA A 554 -18.49 19.85 7.29
CA ALA A 554 -17.80 21.01 6.73
C ALA A 554 -18.73 22.10 6.17
N ASN A 555 -19.89 21.69 5.67
CA ASN A 555 -20.93 22.58 5.14
C ASN A 555 -22.12 22.74 6.12
N SER A 556 -21.93 22.39 7.40
CA SER A 556 -22.99 22.40 8.42
C SER A 556 -23.52 23.82 8.67
N PRO A 557 -24.85 24.01 8.69
CA PRO A 557 -25.46 25.31 8.97
C PRO A 557 -25.28 25.77 10.42
N ALA A 558 -24.65 24.95 11.28
CA ALA A 558 -24.19 25.31 12.62
C ALA A 558 -22.90 26.15 12.63
N ILE A 559 -22.09 26.09 11.57
CA ILE A 559 -20.76 26.71 11.54
C ILE A 559 -20.86 28.24 11.61
N ASN A 560 -20.04 28.83 12.48
CA ASN A 560 -19.92 30.26 12.74
C ASN A 560 -21.27 30.97 13.05
N LYS A 561 -22.30 30.24 13.49
CA LYS A 561 -23.61 30.80 13.90
C LYS A 561 -23.65 31.31 15.34
N GLY A 562 -22.77 30.82 16.22
CA GLY A 562 -22.83 31.09 17.66
C GLY A 562 -22.43 32.51 18.06
N ASN A 563 -22.27 32.70 19.38
CA ASN A 563 -21.85 33.96 19.99
C ASN A 563 -20.64 33.82 20.92
N ASN A 564 -19.58 34.53 20.59
CA ASN A 564 -18.27 34.40 21.24
C ASN A 564 -18.25 34.96 22.68
N SER A 565 -19.18 35.84 23.07
CA SER A 565 -19.21 36.40 24.42
C SER A 565 -19.65 35.42 25.50
N ASP A 566 -20.19 34.27 25.11
CA ASP A 566 -20.64 33.20 26.02
C ASP A 566 -19.64 32.03 26.09
N ILE A 567 -18.43 32.19 25.52
CA ILE A 567 -17.33 31.24 25.63
C ILE A 567 -16.73 31.29 27.04
N THR A 568 -16.85 30.19 27.78
CA THR A 568 -16.30 30.00 29.13
C THR A 568 -15.11 29.04 29.18
N ILE A 569 -14.79 28.36 28.08
CA ILE A 569 -13.72 27.35 27.95
C ILE A 569 -12.92 27.56 26.67
N LEU A 570 -11.71 26.99 26.60
CA LEU A 570 -10.81 27.20 25.46
C LEU A 570 -11.06 26.23 24.30
N THR A 571 -11.52 24.99 24.58
CA THR A 571 -11.65 23.92 23.57
C THR A 571 -13.04 23.27 23.53
N ASP A 572 -13.35 22.55 22.46
CA ASP A 572 -14.52 21.68 22.29
C ASP A 572 -14.29 20.28 22.90
N LEU A 573 -15.24 19.35 22.72
CA LEU A 573 -15.10 17.97 23.19
C LEU A 573 -14.03 17.14 22.46
N SER A 574 -13.62 17.54 21.24
CA SER A 574 -12.52 16.94 20.49
C SER A 574 -11.15 17.56 20.83
N GLY A 575 -11.09 18.55 21.73
CA GLY A 575 -9.86 19.26 22.12
C GLY A 575 -9.51 20.47 21.24
N ASN A 576 -10.41 20.89 20.35
CA ASN A 576 -10.18 21.92 19.35
C ASN A 576 -10.55 23.33 19.84
N PRO A 577 -9.86 24.41 19.43
CA PRO A 577 -10.18 25.78 19.88
C PRO A 577 -11.62 26.24 19.58
N ARG A 578 -12.34 26.80 20.56
CA ARG A 578 -13.75 27.30 20.44
C ARG A 578 -13.95 28.56 19.57
N ILE A 579 -12.97 28.97 18.76
CA ILE A 579 -13.16 30.01 17.74
C ILE A 579 -12.28 29.66 16.54
N GLN A 580 -12.92 29.38 15.40
CA GLN A 580 -12.23 29.09 14.16
C GLN A 580 -12.81 29.97 13.05
N GLY A 581 -11.96 30.80 12.45
CA GLY A 581 -12.41 31.94 11.66
C GLY A 581 -12.91 33.08 12.54
N VAL A 582 -14.22 33.36 12.52
CA VAL A 582 -14.79 34.61 13.06
C VAL A 582 -15.66 34.38 14.29
N LYS A 583 -16.32 33.22 14.37
CA LYS A 583 -17.28 32.88 15.43
C LYS A 583 -17.13 31.43 15.89
N ILE A 584 -17.54 31.21 17.14
CA ILE A 584 -17.84 29.87 17.68
C ILE A 584 -18.95 29.20 16.86
N ASP A 585 -18.82 27.90 16.66
CA ASP A 585 -19.86 27.03 16.11
C ASP A 585 -20.97 26.73 17.14
N LEU A 586 -22.01 25.99 16.74
CA LEU A 586 -23.05 25.52 17.66
C LEU A 586 -22.78 24.11 18.16
N GLY A 587 -23.07 23.85 19.44
CA GLY A 587 -22.95 22.55 20.07
C GLY A 587 -21.57 22.31 20.69
N ALA A 588 -21.32 21.04 21.01
CA ALA A 588 -20.15 20.59 21.75
C ALA A 588 -18.89 20.32 20.89
N TYR A 589 -18.96 20.63 19.58
CA TYR A 589 -17.90 20.44 18.59
C TYR A 589 -17.77 21.68 17.70
N GLU A 590 -16.55 21.98 17.27
CA GLU A 590 -16.24 22.93 16.20
C GLU A 590 -15.85 22.15 14.93
N ALA A 591 -16.21 22.64 13.75
CA ALA A 591 -15.90 21.98 12.49
C ALA A 591 -14.47 22.26 12.02
N PHE A 592 -13.85 21.28 11.35
CA PHE A 592 -12.60 21.44 10.61
C PHE A 592 -12.83 21.17 9.12
N PRO A 593 -13.40 22.14 8.38
CA PRO A 593 -13.44 22.08 6.92
C PRO A 593 -12.01 22.20 6.36
N TYR A 594 -11.50 21.13 5.78
CA TYR A 594 -10.23 21.12 5.04
C TYR A 594 -10.45 21.38 3.54
N THR A 595 -9.46 21.97 2.89
CA THR A 595 -9.51 22.33 1.47
C THR A 595 -8.54 21.53 0.61
N VAL A 596 -8.85 21.41 -0.69
CA VAL A 596 -7.98 20.75 -1.68
C VAL A 596 -7.58 21.77 -2.74
N THR A 597 -6.27 21.91 -2.93
CA THR A 597 -5.65 22.92 -3.79
C THR A 597 -4.81 22.24 -4.87
N TYR A 598 -4.79 22.79 -6.08
CA TYR A 598 -4.03 22.24 -7.20
C TYR A 598 -2.88 23.19 -7.59
N GLN A 599 -1.72 22.64 -7.96
CA GLN A 599 -0.54 23.41 -8.40
C GLN A 599 0.08 22.84 -9.68
N GLU A 600 0.42 23.73 -10.60
CA GLU A 600 0.83 23.44 -11.98
C GLU A 600 2.19 22.74 -12.10
N ASN A 601 2.98 22.74 -11.03
CA ASN A 601 4.26 22.04 -10.88
C ASN A 601 5.13 21.99 -12.15
N ARG A 602 5.59 23.17 -12.57
CA ARG A 602 6.45 23.37 -13.76
C ARG A 602 5.77 23.12 -15.11
N ALA A 603 4.43 23.19 -15.18
CA ALA A 603 3.77 23.56 -16.43
C ALA A 603 4.34 24.90 -16.95
N ILE A 604 4.35 25.07 -18.26
CA ILE A 604 4.78 26.31 -18.93
C ILE A 604 3.59 27.13 -19.46
N ASN A 605 2.40 26.54 -19.45
CA ASN A 605 1.15 27.07 -19.98
C ASN A 605 -0.04 26.35 -19.32
N GLY A 606 -1.23 26.98 -19.35
CA GLY A 606 -2.46 26.49 -18.73
C GLY A 606 -2.73 26.99 -17.32
N ASP A 607 -3.97 26.79 -16.88
CA ASP A 607 -4.46 27.07 -15.52
C ASP A 607 -4.77 25.75 -14.79
N VAL A 608 -4.65 25.73 -13.46
CA VAL A 608 -5.01 24.58 -12.61
C VAL A 608 -6.52 24.49 -12.35
N PRO A 609 -7.07 23.31 -12.04
CA PRO A 609 -8.40 23.19 -11.47
C PRO A 609 -8.53 24.00 -10.17
N ILE A 610 -9.69 24.61 -9.95
CA ILE A 610 -10.03 25.28 -8.70
C ILE A 610 -11.11 24.45 -8.04
N ASP A 611 -10.75 23.74 -6.97
CA ASP A 611 -11.76 23.21 -6.07
C ASP A 611 -12.40 24.35 -5.25
N LYS A 612 -13.64 24.13 -4.84
CA LYS A 612 -14.46 25.09 -4.10
C LYS A 612 -15.18 24.47 -2.92
N GLU A 613 -15.15 23.15 -2.82
CA GLU A 613 -15.75 22.43 -1.70
C GLU A 613 -14.80 22.40 -0.50
N THR A 614 -15.42 22.22 0.66
CA THR A 614 -14.73 21.97 1.93
C THR A 614 -15.12 20.59 2.45
N TYR A 615 -14.16 19.87 3.01
CA TYR A 615 -14.26 18.45 3.34
C TYR A 615 -13.92 18.20 4.81
N ASP A 616 -14.70 17.39 5.52
CA ASP A 616 -14.27 16.87 6.83
C ASP A 616 -13.29 15.72 6.66
N GLN A 617 -12.55 15.39 7.73
CA GLN A 617 -11.75 14.16 7.80
C GLN A 617 -12.60 12.94 7.36
N GLY A 618 -12.07 12.15 6.42
CA GLY A 618 -12.72 10.95 5.90
C GLY A 618 -13.68 11.17 4.72
N HIS A 619 -14.09 12.41 4.39
CA HIS A 619 -14.88 12.63 3.18
C HIS A 619 -14.07 12.28 1.92
N SER A 620 -14.71 11.59 0.97
CA SER A 620 -14.10 11.28 -0.32
C SER A 620 -14.03 12.52 -1.22
N VAL A 621 -12.84 13.10 -1.35
CA VAL A 621 -12.50 14.11 -2.36
C VAL A 621 -12.50 13.44 -3.73
N ILE A 622 -13.08 14.07 -4.76
CA ILE A 622 -12.90 13.67 -6.16
C ILE A 622 -11.73 14.46 -6.74
N VAL A 623 -10.72 13.77 -7.26
CA VAL A 623 -9.54 14.40 -7.87
C VAL A 623 -9.91 15.00 -9.21
N GLN A 624 -9.85 16.33 -9.31
CA GLN A 624 -10.22 17.08 -10.51
C GLN A 624 -9.34 16.68 -11.71
N SER A 625 -9.92 16.57 -12.90
CA SER A 625 -9.15 16.35 -14.13
C SER A 625 -8.37 17.60 -14.55
N ASN A 626 -7.25 17.41 -15.26
CA ASN A 626 -6.66 18.46 -16.07
C ASN A 626 -7.65 18.79 -17.19
N SER A 627 -8.36 19.91 -17.05
CA SER A 627 -9.45 20.31 -17.93
C SER A 627 -9.03 20.70 -19.37
N GLY A 628 -7.78 20.39 -19.74
CA GLY A 628 -7.28 20.36 -21.12
C GLY A 628 -6.09 21.28 -21.40
N ASN A 629 -5.67 22.08 -20.41
CA ASN A 629 -4.82 23.25 -20.66
C ASN A 629 -3.41 23.17 -20.07
N LEU A 630 -3.16 22.38 -19.01
CA LEU A 630 -1.82 22.30 -18.41
C LEU A 630 -0.85 21.59 -19.35
N GLU A 631 0.19 22.30 -19.75
CA GLU A 631 1.16 21.87 -20.77
C GLU A 631 2.60 22.00 -20.25
N ARG A 632 3.45 21.01 -20.59
CA ARG A 632 4.88 21.01 -20.30
C ARG A 632 5.65 20.31 -21.43
N ALA A 633 6.31 21.10 -22.28
CA ALA A 633 7.01 20.58 -23.48
C ALA A 633 8.01 19.44 -23.15
N GLY A 634 7.92 18.34 -23.90
CA GLY A 634 8.69 17.10 -23.68
C GLY A 634 8.13 16.15 -22.60
N TYR A 635 6.92 16.43 -22.07
CA TYR A 635 6.28 15.63 -21.04
C TYR A 635 4.78 15.44 -21.30
N THR A 636 4.27 14.28 -20.88
CA THR A 636 2.84 13.96 -20.82
C THR A 636 2.35 14.12 -19.37
N PHE A 637 1.19 14.75 -19.17
CA PHE A 637 0.54 14.82 -17.85
C PHE A 637 0.11 13.42 -17.39
N LYS A 638 0.46 13.04 -16.16
CA LYS A 638 0.30 11.68 -15.62
C LYS A 638 -0.80 11.59 -14.54
N GLY A 639 -1.18 12.72 -13.94
CA GLY A 639 -2.08 12.81 -12.80
C GLY A 639 -1.57 13.80 -11.75
N TRP A 640 -2.07 13.67 -10.53
CA TRP A 640 -1.81 14.61 -9.43
C TRP A 640 -1.09 13.93 -8.26
N ASN A 641 0.07 14.44 -7.86
CA ASN A 641 0.88 13.91 -6.77
C ASN A 641 0.77 14.77 -5.51
N THR A 642 0.74 14.17 -4.31
CA THR A 642 0.73 14.92 -3.03
C THR A 642 2.04 15.63 -2.69
N GLN A 643 3.11 15.46 -3.48
CA GLN A 643 4.38 16.16 -3.32
C GLN A 643 4.92 16.70 -4.64
N ALA A 644 5.42 17.94 -4.64
CA ALA A 644 5.92 18.64 -5.84
C ALA A 644 7.10 17.96 -6.56
N ASP A 645 7.80 17.04 -5.90
CA ASP A 645 8.92 16.30 -6.48
C ASP A 645 8.54 14.91 -7.04
N GLY A 646 7.25 14.53 -6.95
CA GLY A 646 6.73 13.26 -7.46
C GLY A 646 6.97 12.05 -6.56
N LYS A 647 7.39 12.23 -5.29
CA LYS A 647 7.56 11.11 -4.34
C LYS A 647 6.34 10.81 -3.47
N GLY A 648 5.33 11.67 -3.48
CA GLY A 648 4.06 11.43 -2.78
C GLY A 648 3.17 10.44 -3.50
N THR A 649 1.97 10.24 -2.96
CA THR A 649 0.90 9.45 -3.59
C THR A 649 0.47 10.14 -4.88
N LEU A 650 0.47 9.40 -5.99
CA LEU A 650 -0.10 9.82 -7.27
C LEU A 650 -1.56 9.35 -7.38
N TYR A 651 -2.45 10.29 -7.59
CA TYR A 651 -3.85 10.05 -7.95
C TYR A 651 -4.07 10.28 -9.45
N ALA A 652 -4.87 9.41 -10.06
CA ALA A 652 -5.35 9.60 -11.43
C ALA A 652 -6.59 10.50 -11.43
N GLU A 653 -6.89 11.10 -12.58
CA GLU A 653 -8.03 12.00 -12.74
C GLU A 653 -9.36 11.30 -12.46
N ASN A 654 -10.27 11.99 -11.76
CA ASN A 654 -11.59 11.50 -11.37
C ASN A 654 -11.56 10.26 -10.42
N THR A 655 -10.40 9.90 -9.86
CA THR A 655 -10.32 8.98 -8.70
C THR A 655 -10.66 9.71 -7.41
N THR A 656 -10.91 8.97 -6.33
CA THR A 656 -11.19 9.54 -5.01
C THR A 656 -10.10 9.25 -3.98
N PHE A 657 -9.98 10.12 -2.98
CA PHE A 657 -9.21 9.86 -1.76
C PHE A 657 -9.95 10.38 -0.52
N PRO A 658 -9.83 9.73 0.65
CA PRO A 658 -10.40 10.24 1.90
C PRO A 658 -9.58 11.44 2.40
N MET A 659 -10.25 12.52 2.83
CA MET A 659 -9.57 13.72 3.32
C MET A 659 -8.88 13.47 4.67
N GLY A 660 -7.65 13.97 4.81
CA GLY A 660 -6.88 13.90 6.06
C GLY A 660 -7.26 15.00 7.07
N LYS A 661 -6.44 15.15 8.13
CA LYS A 661 -6.56 16.20 9.16
C LYS A 661 -5.82 17.50 8.80
N ALA A 662 -5.71 17.82 7.51
CA ALA A 662 -5.02 19.01 7.01
C ALA A 662 -5.44 19.32 5.57
N ASP A 663 -5.29 20.57 5.14
CA ASP A 663 -5.40 20.96 3.74
C ASP A 663 -4.43 20.15 2.86
N VAL A 664 -4.89 19.77 1.66
CA VAL A 664 -4.09 19.00 0.70
C VAL A 664 -3.73 19.86 -0.49
N THR A 665 -2.45 19.87 -0.87
CA THR A 665 -2.00 20.41 -2.17
C THR A 665 -1.61 19.27 -3.10
N LEU A 666 -2.25 19.25 -4.27
CA LEU A 666 -2.03 18.31 -5.35
C LEU A 666 -1.22 18.97 -6.47
N TYR A 667 -0.06 18.40 -6.77
CA TYR A 667 0.92 18.90 -7.73
C TYR A 667 0.86 18.11 -9.02
N ALA A 668 0.87 18.76 -10.18
CA ALA A 668 0.87 18.07 -11.47
C ALA A 668 2.09 17.13 -11.59
N GLU A 669 1.86 15.84 -11.89
CA GLU A 669 2.93 14.88 -12.18
C GLU A 669 3.09 14.69 -13.69
N TRP A 670 4.35 14.60 -14.12
CA TRP A 670 4.75 14.68 -15.52
C TRP A 670 5.64 13.51 -15.90
N MET A 671 5.22 12.70 -16.87
CA MET A 671 6.03 11.64 -17.47
C MET A 671 6.85 12.20 -18.62
N VAL A 672 8.16 11.91 -18.66
CA VAL A 672 9.02 12.27 -19.81
C VAL A 672 8.56 11.50 -21.06
N ASN A 673 8.44 12.19 -22.19
CA ASN A 673 8.16 11.55 -23.47
C ASN A 673 9.41 10.77 -23.94
N PRO A 674 9.30 9.50 -24.36
CA PRO A 674 10.44 8.72 -24.81
C PRO A 674 10.93 9.21 -26.19
N THR A 675 12.23 9.49 -26.29
CA THR A 675 12.92 9.85 -27.53
C THR A 675 13.58 8.62 -28.18
N TYR A 676 13.77 8.67 -29.49
CA TYR A 676 14.34 7.60 -30.30
C TYR A 676 15.39 8.13 -31.29
N GLN A 677 16.35 7.30 -31.69
CA GLN A 677 17.47 7.69 -32.55
C GLN A 677 17.47 6.93 -33.90
N VAL A 678 18.08 7.55 -34.92
CA VAL A 678 18.24 6.98 -36.27
C VAL A 678 19.71 6.80 -36.59
N GLN A 679 20.10 5.61 -37.05
CA GLN A 679 21.49 5.24 -37.33
C GLN A 679 21.63 4.70 -38.75
N TYR A 680 22.80 4.88 -39.36
CA TYR A 680 23.08 4.48 -40.75
C TYR A 680 24.14 3.38 -40.80
N ASP A 681 23.88 2.31 -41.55
CA ASP A 681 24.83 1.21 -41.76
C ASP A 681 25.30 1.13 -43.23
N LYS A 682 26.60 0.93 -43.41
CA LYS A 682 27.28 0.94 -44.71
C LYS A 682 26.92 -0.24 -45.63
N ASN A 683 26.29 -1.28 -45.09
CA ASN A 683 25.76 -2.48 -45.77
C ASN A 683 26.58 -2.97 -46.98
N GLY A 684 27.80 -3.44 -46.70
CA GLY A 684 28.69 -3.98 -47.73
C GLY A 684 29.42 -2.94 -48.59
N ALA A 685 29.41 -1.65 -48.24
CA ALA A 685 30.33 -0.67 -48.82
C ALA A 685 31.80 -1.09 -48.61
N THR A 686 32.60 -0.92 -49.66
CA THR A 686 34.06 -1.17 -49.66
C THR A 686 34.87 0.10 -49.39
N GLY A 687 34.22 1.27 -49.29
CA GLY A 687 34.85 2.55 -48.93
C GLY A 687 33.82 3.63 -48.61
N GLY A 688 34.31 4.80 -48.15
CA GLY A 688 33.48 5.89 -47.62
C GLY A 688 33.20 5.77 -46.12
N GLN A 689 32.34 6.64 -45.60
CA GLN A 689 31.80 6.60 -44.23
C GLN A 689 30.27 6.72 -44.28
N VAL A 690 29.58 6.27 -43.23
CA VAL A 690 28.13 6.50 -43.10
C VAL A 690 27.85 7.96 -42.68
N PRO A 691 26.70 8.54 -43.05
CA PRO A 691 26.20 9.73 -42.39
C PRO A 691 25.98 9.47 -40.90
N GLN A 692 26.06 10.51 -40.08
CA GLN A 692 25.66 10.45 -38.68
C GLN A 692 24.45 11.35 -38.48
N ASP A 693 23.44 10.82 -37.81
CA ASP A 693 22.42 11.65 -37.18
C ASP A 693 22.78 11.81 -35.69
N HIS A 694 22.43 12.98 -35.15
CA HIS A 694 22.72 13.35 -33.75
C HIS A 694 21.47 13.86 -33.03
N ASN A 695 20.33 13.86 -33.72
CA ASN A 695 19.05 14.24 -33.13
C ASN A 695 18.42 13.03 -32.42
N GLU A 696 17.61 13.33 -31.42
CA GLU A 696 16.65 12.37 -30.88
C GLU A 696 15.24 12.86 -31.22
N TYR A 697 14.34 11.93 -31.51
CA TYR A 697 13.04 12.20 -32.10
C TYR A 697 11.93 11.65 -31.20
N GLU A 698 10.86 12.43 -30.95
CA GLU A 698 9.65 11.91 -30.30
C GLU A 698 8.80 11.06 -31.26
N GLU A 699 7.84 10.29 -30.73
CA GLU A 699 6.98 9.45 -31.56
C GLU A 699 6.14 10.29 -32.55
N ASN A 700 6.13 9.89 -33.82
CA ASN A 700 5.54 10.59 -34.96
C ASN A 700 6.28 11.87 -35.42
N GLU A 701 7.41 12.23 -34.81
CA GLU A 701 8.26 13.32 -35.31
C GLU A 701 8.87 12.96 -36.68
N MET A 702 8.98 13.94 -37.59
CA MET A 702 9.39 13.72 -38.98
C MET A 702 10.91 13.73 -39.14
N VAL A 703 11.52 12.54 -39.11
CA VAL A 703 12.94 12.33 -39.45
C VAL A 703 13.20 12.71 -40.92
N THR A 704 14.34 13.33 -41.21
CA THR A 704 14.85 13.53 -42.58
C THR A 704 15.96 12.53 -42.90
N VAL A 705 15.82 11.77 -43.98
CA VAL A 705 16.75 10.72 -44.39
C VAL A 705 18.01 11.33 -45.00
N GLN A 706 19.17 11.06 -44.41
CA GLN A 706 20.43 11.66 -44.80
C GLN A 706 20.87 11.23 -46.22
N SER A 707 21.54 12.13 -46.93
CA SER A 707 22.15 11.85 -48.24
C SER A 707 23.44 11.01 -48.12
N ASN A 708 23.98 10.49 -49.22
CA ASN A 708 25.27 9.77 -49.26
C ASN A 708 26.48 10.74 -49.13
N SER A 709 26.42 11.64 -48.15
CA SER A 709 27.40 12.69 -47.87
C SER A 709 28.79 12.15 -47.51
N GLY A 710 28.83 11.00 -46.82
CA GLY A 710 30.05 10.26 -46.48
C GLY A 710 30.68 9.47 -47.63
N LYS A 711 30.12 9.56 -48.86
CA LYS A 711 30.65 8.99 -50.11
C LYS A 711 30.86 7.47 -50.02
N LEU A 712 29.86 6.74 -49.53
CA LEU A 712 29.85 5.28 -49.55
C LEU A 712 30.00 4.78 -50.99
N VAL A 713 30.95 3.87 -51.19
CA VAL A 713 31.24 3.21 -52.48
C VAL A 713 31.36 1.70 -52.31
N ARG A 714 30.92 0.96 -53.32
CA ARG A 714 30.97 -0.50 -53.38
C ARG A 714 31.38 -0.93 -54.80
N ALA A 715 32.52 -1.59 -54.94
CA ALA A 715 33.03 -2.00 -56.25
C ALA A 715 32.02 -2.90 -57.00
N GLY A 716 31.75 -2.59 -58.28
CA GLY A 716 30.74 -3.28 -59.09
C GLY A 716 29.28 -2.83 -58.88
N TYR A 717 29.01 -1.85 -58.00
CA TYR A 717 27.66 -1.38 -57.67
C TYR A 717 27.55 0.16 -57.66
N THR A 718 26.32 0.64 -57.79
CA THR A 718 25.92 2.05 -57.60
C THR A 718 25.05 2.15 -56.35
N PHE A 719 25.27 3.17 -55.51
CA PHE A 719 24.38 3.46 -54.37
C PHE A 719 23.00 3.88 -54.86
N LYS A 720 21.93 3.35 -54.24
CA LYS A 720 20.54 3.57 -54.65
C LYS A 720 19.75 4.42 -53.66
N GLY A 721 20.08 4.36 -52.37
CA GLY A 721 19.34 4.95 -51.26
C GLY A 721 19.51 4.10 -50.00
N TRP A 722 18.55 4.17 -49.09
CA TRP A 722 18.57 3.46 -47.81
C TRP A 722 17.39 2.48 -47.68
N ASN A 723 17.54 1.45 -46.86
CA ASN A 723 16.51 0.45 -46.60
C ASN A 723 16.44 0.09 -45.10
N THR A 724 15.27 -0.23 -44.56
CA THR A 724 15.14 -0.65 -43.13
C THR A 724 15.65 -2.07 -42.85
N GLN A 725 16.02 -2.85 -43.88
CA GLN A 725 16.61 -4.18 -43.74
C GLN A 725 17.85 -4.34 -44.63
N ALA A 726 18.90 -4.98 -44.09
CA ALA A 726 20.19 -5.14 -44.77
C ALA A 726 20.13 -5.96 -46.07
N ASP A 727 19.11 -6.80 -46.25
CA ASP A 727 18.92 -7.61 -47.46
C ASP A 727 18.10 -6.89 -48.55
N GLY A 728 17.67 -5.65 -48.31
CA GLY A 728 16.88 -4.84 -49.25
C GLY A 728 15.38 -5.17 -49.30
N LYS A 729 14.85 -6.03 -48.41
CA LYS A 729 13.40 -6.37 -48.38
C LYS A 729 12.57 -5.46 -47.48
N GLY A 730 13.19 -4.56 -46.73
CA GLY A 730 12.52 -3.56 -45.91
C GLY A 730 12.01 -2.36 -46.71
N THR A 731 11.56 -1.33 -46.00
CA THR A 731 11.09 -0.07 -46.60
C THR A 731 12.27 0.69 -47.18
N PHE A 732 12.22 0.98 -48.48
CA PHE A 732 13.19 1.82 -49.16
C PHE A 732 12.90 3.30 -48.95
N TYR A 733 13.94 4.08 -48.63
CA TYR A 733 13.92 5.52 -48.52
C TYR A 733 14.98 6.14 -49.45
N ALA A 734 14.56 7.10 -50.28
CA ALA A 734 15.46 7.90 -51.09
C ALA A 734 16.13 9.00 -50.25
N GLU A 735 17.29 9.50 -50.71
CA GLU A 735 18.01 10.56 -50.02
C GLU A 735 17.17 11.84 -49.88
N ASN A 736 17.17 12.44 -48.70
CA ASN A 736 16.43 13.66 -48.34
C ASN A 736 14.90 13.54 -48.33
N THR A 737 14.33 12.32 -48.32
CA THR A 737 12.91 12.13 -47.99
C THR A 737 12.69 12.16 -46.47
N THR A 738 11.44 12.21 -46.02
CA THR A 738 11.08 12.23 -44.59
C THR A 738 10.17 11.07 -44.20
N PHE A 739 10.25 10.61 -42.95
CA PHE A 739 9.34 9.60 -42.38
C PHE A 739 9.01 9.89 -40.90
N PRO A 740 7.81 9.53 -40.41
CA PRO A 740 7.45 9.69 -39.01
C PRO A 740 8.17 8.63 -38.15
N MET A 741 8.75 9.04 -37.02
CA MET A 741 9.48 8.14 -36.12
C MET A 741 8.52 7.20 -35.38
N GLY A 742 8.87 5.92 -35.29
CA GLY A 742 8.10 4.89 -34.58
C GLY A 742 8.57 4.69 -33.13
N LYS A 743 7.91 3.78 -32.41
CA LYS A 743 8.27 3.37 -31.03
C LYS A 743 9.54 2.51 -30.96
N GLY A 744 10.67 3.04 -31.41
CA GLY A 744 11.97 2.38 -31.34
C GLY A 744 13.01 2.97 -32.29
N ASN A 745 14.29 2.80 -31.95
CA ASN A 745 15.42 3.25 -32.78
C ASN A 745 15.41 2.57 -34.16
N VAL A 746 15.75 3.32 -35.20
CA VAL A 746 15.74 2.84 -36.60
C VAL A 746 17.17 2.73 -37.12
N THR A 747 17.49 1.63 -37.80
CA THR A 747 18.75 1.48 -38.57
C THR A 747 18.43 1.47 -40.06
N LEU A 748 19.12 2.33 -40.81
CA LEU A 748 18.98 2.49 -42.26
C LEU A 748 20.23 1.95 -42.96
N TYR A 749 20.06 0.87 -43.70
CA TYR A 749 21.11 0.13 -44.39
C TYR A 749 21.27 0.63 -45.84
N ALA A 750 22.51 0.83 -46.31
CA ALA A 750 22.77 1.25 -47.68
C ALA A 750 22.24 0.23 -48.71
N GLU A 751 21.48 0.68 -49.71
CA GLU A 751 20.97 -0.18 -50.80
C GLU A 751 21.76 0.04 -52.10
N TRP A 752 21.99 -1.04 -52.86
CA TRP A 752 22.97 -1.09 -53.94
C TRP A 752 22.44 -1.77 -55.21
N THR A 753 22.69 -1.17 -56.37
CA THR A 753 22.36 -1.73 -57.70
C THR A 753 23.62 -2.26 -58.38
N LYS A 754 23.67 -3.53 -58.81
CA LYS A 754 24.83 -4.08 -59.56
C LYS A 754 24.92 -3.40 -60.94
N LYS A 755 26.14 -3.12 -61.40
CA LYS A 755 26.40 -2.73 -62.80
C LYS A 755 26.15 -3.89 -63.77
N PRO A 756 25.78 -3.61 -65.05
CA PRO A 756 25.72 -4.62 -66.11
C PRO A 756 27.13 -5.03 -66.58
N THR A 757 27.22 -6.24 -67.13
CA THR A 757 28.44 -6.87 -67.67
C THR A 757 28.15 -7.56 -69.02
N TYR A 758 29.18 -7.79 -69.82
CA TYR A 758 29.11 -8.30 -71.20
C TYR A 758 30.16 -9.39 -71.46
N THR A 759 29.95 -10.22 -72.49
CA THR A 759 30.78 -11.42 -72.79
C THR A 759 31.16 -11.53 -74.26
N VAL A 760 32.23 -12.28 -74.57
CA VAL A 760 32.66 -12.57 -75.94
C VAL A 760 32.64 -14.08 -76.21
N THR A 761 32.17 -14.47 -77.40
CA THR A 761 32.03 -15.87 -77.83
C THR A 761 32.67 -16.07 -79.21
N TYR A 762 33.08 -17.31 -79.48
CA TYR A 762 33.73 -17.70 -80.73
C TYR A 762 32.91 -18.76 -81.46
N ASP A 763 32.79 -18.65 -82.77
CA ASP A 763 31.99 -19.51 -83.65
C ASP A 763 32.87 -20.11 -84.76
N ALA A 764 32.78 -21.43 -84.93
CA ALA A 764 33.61 -22.20 -85.86
C ALA A 764 33.35 -21.87 -87.35
N ASN A 765 32.24 -21.19 -87.67
CA ASN A 765 31.86 -20.66 -88.97
C ASN A 765 32.12 -21.63 -90.16
N GLY A 766 31.58 -22.84 -90.04
CA GLY A 766 31.71 -23.88 -91.07
C GLY A 766 33.04 -24.63 -91.09
N ALA A 767 33.82 -24.61 -90.00
CA ALA A 767 34.88 -25.61 -89.78
C ALA A 767 34.34 -27.03 -89.85
N THR A 768 35.14 -27.97 -90.36
CA THR A 768 34.82 -29.41 -90.41
C THR A 768 35.56 -30.21 -89.32
N GLY A 769 36.47 -29.58 -88.57
CA GLY A 769 37.12 -30.17 -87.40
C GLY A 769 37.76 -29.14 -86.48
N GLY A 770 38.26 -29.59 -85.33
CA GLY A 770 38.79 -28.74 -84.25
C GLY A 770 37.72 -28.27 -83.27
N GLN A 771 38.06 -27.32 -82.40
CA GLN A 771 37.14 -26.65 -81.46
C GLN A 771 37.41 -25.15 -81.42
N VAL A 772 36.40 -24.35 -81.07
CA VAL A 772 36.58 -22.90 -80.84
C VAL A 772 37.28 -22.63 -79.51
N PRO A 773 38.05 -21.53 -79.37
CA PRO A 773 38.44 -21.01 -78.07
C PRO A 773 37.22 -20.61 -77.24
N GLN A 774 37.38 -20.58 -75.91
CA GLN A 774 36.37 -20.03 -75.00
C GLN A 774 36.98 -18.86 -74.24
N ASP A 775 36.21 -17.78 -74.11
CA ASP A 775 36.44 -16.74 -73.11
C ASP A 775 35.45 -16.99 -71.96
N HIS A 776 35.90 -16.82 -70.73
CA HIS A 776 35.12 -17.06 -69.51
C HIS A 776 34.91 -15.78 -68.69
N ASN A 777 35.41 -14.64 -69.16
CA ASN A 777 35.32 -13.38 -68.44
C ASN A 777 34.00 -12.65 -68.71
N GLU A 778 33.45 -12.03 -67.65
CA GLU A 778 32.48 -10.95 -67.76
C GLU A 778 33.23 -9.61 -67.72
N TYR A 779 32.92 -8.71 -68.66
CA TYR A 779 33.59 -7.42 -68.84
C TYR A 779 32.62 -6.25 -68.57
N GLU A 780 33.10 -5.14 -68.00
CA GLU A 780 32.34 -3.88 -67.92
C GLU A 780 32.36 -3.11 -69.27
N GLU A 781 31.45 -2.13 -69.44
CA GLU A 781 31.36 -1.34 -70.67
C GLU A 781 32.67 -0.57 -70.97
N ASN A 782 33.19 -0.71 -72.20
CA ASN A 782 34.47 -0.17 -72.69
C ASN A 782 35.73 -0.85 -72.12
N GLU A 783 35.61 -1.98 -71.42
CA GLU A 783 36.76 -2.80 -71.03
C GLU A 783 37.41 -3.50 -72.24
N MET A 784 38.73 -3.68 -72.21
CA MET A 784 39.52 -4.16 -73.35
C MET A 784 39.63 -5.70 -73.37
N VAL A 785 39.00 -6.33 -74.34
CA VAL A 785 39.04 -7.79 -74.56
C VAL A 785 40.19 -8.17 -75.49
N MET A 786 40.81 -9.33 -75.27
CA MET A 786 41.86 -9.90 -76.12
C MET A 786 41.33 -11.07 -76.98
N ILE A 787 41.67 -11.05 -78.26
CA ILE A 787 41.21 -12.01 -79.26
C ILE A 787 42.02 -13.30 -79.17
N GLN A 788 41.35 -14.43 -78.96
CA GLN A 788 41.98 -15.72 -78.80
C GLN A 788 42.55 -16.26 -80.12
N SER A 789 43.74 -16.86 -80.08
CA SER A 789 44.32 -17.62 -81.20
C SER A 789 43.55 -18.93 -81.48
N ASN A 790 43.75 -19.55 -82.65
CA ASN A 790 43.18 -20.84 -83.05
C ASN A 790 43.85 -22.05 -82.32
N SER A 791 43.90 -21.96 -80.99
CA SER A 791 44.45 -22.97 -80.08
C SER A 791 43.73 -24.32 -80.15
N GLY A 792 42.42 -24.29 -80.45
CA GLY A 792 41.58 -25.47 -80.65
C GLY A 792 41.72 -26.15 -82.02
N LYS A 793 42.65 -25.70 -82.88
CA LYS A 793 42.99 -26.30 -84.18
C LYS A 793 41.78 -26.44 -85.12
N LEU A 794 40.97 -25.39 -85.25
CA LEU A 794 39.92 -25.31 -86.25
C LEU A 794 40.50 -25.56 -87.65
N MET A 795 39.87 -26.49 -88.36
CA MET A 795 40.20 -26.86 -89.74
C MET A 795 38.93 -26.92 -90.58
N ARG A 796 39.04 -26.59 -91.87
CA ARG A 796 37.93 -26.65 -92.81
C ARG A 796 38.43 -27.28 -94.11
N GLU A 797 37.84 -28.40 -94.49
CA GLU A 797 38.27 -29.19 -95.64
C GLU A 797 38.22 -28.37 -96.94
N GLY A 798 39.35 -28.30 -97.66
CA GLY A 798 39.53 -27.45 -98.84
C GLY A 798 39.74 -25.94 -98.57
N TYR A 799 39.94 -25.52 -97.31
CA TYR A 799 40.16 -24.12 -96.92
C TYR A 799 41.26 -23.92 -95.86
N THR A 800 41.94 -22.78 -95.91
CA THR A 800 42.92 -22.29 -94.92
C THR A 800 42.27 -21.25 -93.99
N PHE A 801 42.54 -21.32 -92.69
CA PHE A 801 42.07 -20.35 -91.67
C PHE A 801 42.83 -19.02 -91.77
N ASN A 802 42.12 -17.89 -91.69
CA ASN A 802 42.66 -16.53 -91.92
C ASN A 802 42.50 -15.57 -90.71
N GLY A 803 41.81 -15.97 -89.65
CA GLY A 803 41.54 -15.14 -88.47
C GLY A 803 40.08 -15.21 -88.03
N TRP A 804 39.64 -14.18 -87.28
CA TRP A 804 38.28 -14.04 -86.79
C TRP A 804 37.60 -12.81 -87.38
N ASN A 805 36.27 -12.81 -87.48
CA ASN A 805 35.48 -11.75 -88.08
C ASN A 805 34.20 -11.50 -87.29
N THR A 806 33.72 -10.25 -87.16
CA THR A 806 32.46 -9.95 -86.44
C THR A 806 31.19 -10.39 -87.16
N GLN A 807 31.29 -10.93 -88.39
CA GLN A 807 30.15 -11.47 -89.14
C GLN A 807 30.53 -12.79 -89.85
N ALA A 808 29.60 -13.76 -89.83
CA ALA A 808 29.81 -15.10 -90.39
C ALA A 808 30.09 -15.12 -91.92
N ASP A 809 29.67 -14.08 -92.65
CA ASP A 809 29.88 -13.97 -94.09
C ASP A 809 31.21 -13.27 -94.48
N GLY A 810 32.05 -12.95 -93.50
CA GLY A 810 33.34 -12.28 -93.68
C GLY A 810 33.27 -10.77 -93.93
N LYS A 811 32.08 -10.14 -93.92
CA LYS A 811 31.93 -8.69 -94.18
C LYS A 811 31.99 -7.80 -92.92
N GLY A 812 32.16 -8.40 -91.75
CA GLY A 812 32.37 -7.67 -90.50
C GLY A 812 33.79 -7.15 -90.36
N THR A 813 34.15 -6.74 -89.14
CA THR A 813 35.51 -6.32 -88.81
C THR A 813 36.39 -7.56 -88.63
N PRO A 814 37.48 -7.72 -89.39
CA PRO A 814 38.43 -8.80 -89.19
C PRO A 814 39.37 -8.49 -88.01
N TYR A 815 39.67 -9.52 -87.22
CA TYR A 815 40.64 -9.50 -86.12
C TYR A 815 41.65 -10.63 -86.31
N THR A 816 42.93 -10.26 -86.30
CA THR A 816 44.03 -11.21 -86.20
C THR A 816 44.16 -11.76 -84.78
N GLU A 817 44.80 -12.92 -84.64
CA GLU A 817 45.02 -13.55 -83.34
C GLU A 817 45.79 -12.63 -82.39
N ASN A 818 45.38 -12.59 -81.12
CA ASN A 818 45.96 -11.74 -80.06
C ASN A 818 45.78 -10.22 -80.25
N ALA A 819 44.92 -9.77 -81.18
CA ALA A 819 44.44 -8.39 -81.22
C ALA A 819 43.61 -8.04 -79.97
N THR A 820 43.30 -6.75 -79.75
CA THR A 820 42.46 -6.31 -78.62
C THR A 820 41.42 -5.27 -79.06
N PHE A 821 40.23 -5.31 -78.48
CA PHE A 821 39.15 -4.34 -78.76
C PHE A 821 38.34 -3.99 -77.50
N PRO A 822 37.78 -2.77 -77.39
CA PRO A 822 36.88 -2.41 -76.28
C PRO A 822 35.48 -3.00 -76.49
N ILE A 823 34.92 -3.65 -75.46
CA ILE A 823 33.57 -4.22 -75.54
C ILE A 823 32.49 -3.13 -75.41
N GLY A 824 31.44 -3.24 -76.22
CA GLY A 824 30.29 -2.34 -76.20
C GLY A 824 29.20 -2.79 -75.22
N LYS A 825 28.02 -2.16 -75.32
CA LYS A 825 26.82 -2.45 -74.49
C LYS A 825 26.10 -3.77 -74.83
N ALA A 826 26.80 -4.75 -75.39
CA ALA A 826 26.25 -6.03 -75.83
C ALA A 826 27.34 -7.11 -75.91
N ASN A 827 26.92 -8.37 -75.80
CA ASN A 827 27.79 -9.51 -76.05
C ASN A 827 28.23 -9.57 -77.52
N VAL A 828 29.43 -10.08 -77.79
CA VAL A 828 30.03 -10.11 -79.13
C VAL A 828 30.35 -11.55 -79.54
N THR A 829 29.95 -11.94 -80.75
CA THR A 829 30.33 -13.24 -81.35
C THR A 829 31.36 -13.02 -82.47
N LEU A 830 32.39 -13.85 -82.51
CA LEU A 830 33.48 -13.80 -83.49
C LEU A 830 33.57 -15.10 -84.29
N TYR A 831 33.48 -14.97 -85.61
CA TYR A 831 33.34 -16.08 -86.56
C TYR A 831 34.66 -16.37 -87.28
N ALA A 832 35.03 -17.64 -87.43
CA ALA A 832 36.26 -18.03 -88.13
C ALA A 832 36.25 -17.64 -89.62
N GLU A 833 37.38 -17.15 -90.16
CA GLU A 833 37.52 -16.71 -91.56
C GLU A 833 38.35 -17.70 -92.40
N TRP A 834 37.98 -17.93 -93.67
CA TRP A 834 38.44 -19.09 -94.46
C TRP A 834 38.72 -18.77 -95.95
N THR A 835 39.82 -19.29 -96.52
CA THR A 835 40.26 -19.12 -97.93
C THR A 835 40.39 -20.46 -98.67
N LYS A 836 39.87 -20.60 -99.91
CA LYS A 836 39.73 -21.90 -100.63
C LYS A 836 40.94 -22.30 -101.52
N ASN A 837 41.18 -23.62 -101.65
CA ASN A 837 42.19 -24.26 -102.53
C ASN A 837 41.70 -24.53 -104.00
N GLN A 838 42.55 -25.15 -104.85
CA GLN A 838 42.36 -25.35 -106.31
C GLN A 838 42.83 -26.74 -106.84
N THR A 839 42.18 -27.24 -107.90
CA THR A 839 42.04 -28.68 -108.24
C THR A 839 42.09 -29.03 -109.76
N TYR A 840 42.19 -30.34 -110.10
CA TYR A 840 42.32 -30.93 -111.47
C TYR A 840 41.52 -32.25 -111.65
N THR A 841 41.15 -32.70 -112.86
CA THR A 841 40.22 -33.85 -113.06
C THR A 841 40.72 -35.02 -113.93
N VAL A 842 40.08 -36.19 -113.80
CA VAL A 842 40.36 -37.42 -114.55
C VAL A 842 39.13 -37.87 -115.38
N THR A 843 39.32 -38.59 -116.49
CA THR A 843 38.23 -38.99 -117.40
C THR A 843 38.44 -40.40 -117.97
N TYR A 844 37.37 -41.11 -118.34
CA TYR A 844 37.42 -42.51 -118.78
C TYR A 844 36.75 -42.72 -120.16
N ASN A 845 37.20 -43.72 -120.90
CA ASN A 845 36.80 -44.00 -122.29
C ASN A 845 36.51 -45.49 -122.53
N ALA A 846 35.36 -45.79 -123.15
CA ALA A 846 34.80 -47.14 -123.27
C ALA A 846 35.64 -48.13 -124.10
N ASN A 847 36.56 -47.63 -124.93
CA ASN A 847 37.56 -48.38 -125.69
C ASN A 847 37.07 -49.70 -126.34
N GLY A 848 35.98 -49.62 -127.11
CA GLY A 848 35.44 -50.76 -127.85
C GLY A 848 34.55 -51.71 -127.05
N ALA A 849 34.06 -51.33 -125.87
CA ALA A 849 32.96 -52.02 -125.21
C ALA A 849 31.68 -51.98 -126.08
N THR A 850 30.93 -53.08 -126.10
CA THR A 850 29.71 -53.24 -126.93
C THR A 850 28.42 -52.89 -126.21
N GLY A 851 28.49 -52.61 -124.91
CA GLY A 851 27.36 -52.14 -124.09
C GLY A 851 27.84 -51.57 -122.75
N GLY A 852 26.94 -50.91 -122.02
CA GLY A 852 27.24 -50.20 -120.78
C GLY A 852 27.65 -48.74 -120.99
N GLN A 853 28.12 -48.08 -119.93
CA GLN A 853 28.70 -46.72 -119.95
C GLN A 853 30.04 -46.71 -119.23
N VAL A 854 30.89 -45.72 -119.51
CA VAL A 854 32.12 -45.51 -118.73
C VAL A 854 31.78 -45.08 -117.30
N PRO A 855 32.65 -45.38 -116.32
CA PRO A 855 32.70 -44.60 -115.08
C PRO A 855 32.91 -43.13 -115.43
N GLN A 856 32.18 -42.25 -114.76
CA GLN A 856 32.47 -40.83 -114.81
C GLN A 856 33.09 -40.44 -113.48
N ASP A 857 34.34 -40.00 -113.53
CA ASP A 857 35.01 -39.43 -112.38
C ASP A 857 34.66 -37.94 -112.32
N ASN A 858 34.07 -37.53 -111.20
CA ASN A 858 33.62 -36.17 -110.97
C ASN A 858 34.40 -35.52 -109.82
N SER A 859 35.44 -36.18 -109.29
CA SER A 859 36.35 -35.60 -108.32
C SER A 859 37.31 -34.63 -109.02
N GLU A 860 37.51 -33.48 -108.38
CA GLU A 860 38.63 -32.60 -108.67
C GLU A 860 39.68 -32.78 -107.57
N TYR A 861 40.92 -33.06 -107.95
CA TYR A 861 42.04 -33.44 -107.08
C TYR A 861 43.07 -32.31 -106.98
N GLU A 862 43.63 -32.07 -105.79
CA GLU A 862 44.74 -31.11 -105.63
C GLU A 862 46.06 -31.66 -106.20
N GLU A 863 47.07 -30.80 -106.38
CA GLU A 863 48.35 -31.21 -106.97
C GLU A 863 49.09 -32.22 -106.07
N ASN A 864 49.47 -33.37 -106.65
CA ASN A 864 50.06 -34.54 -105.97
C ASN A 864 49.06 -35.35 -105.11
N GLU A 865 47.77 -35.04 -105.11
CA GLU A 865 46.75 -35.89 -104.49
C GLU A 865 46.64 -37.24 -105.24
N MET A 866 46.38 -38.34 -104.51
CA MET A 866 46.43 -39.69 -105.07
C MET A 866 45.10 -40.10 -105.72
N VAL A 867 45.02 -39.95 -107.05
CA VAL A 867 43.88 -40.44 -107.85
C VAL A 867 43.79 -41.96 -107.75
N THR A 868 42.60 -42.48 -107.43
CA THR A 868 42.29 -43.91 -107.53
C THR A 868 41.61 -44.22 -108.86
N VAL A 869 42.17 -45.13 -109.64
CA VAL A 869 41.61 -45.53 -110.94
C VAL A 869 40.29 -46.27 -110.74
N GLN A 870 39.21 -45.68 -111.25
CA GLN A 870 37.84 -46.15 -111.07
C GLN A 870 37.67 -47.59 -111.60
N SER A 871 36.88 -48.40 -110.89
CA SER A 871 36.41 -49.70 -111.43
C SER A 871 35.34 -49.50 -112.49
N ASN A 872 34.98 -50.56 -113.22
CA ASN A 872 33.97 -50.61 -114.28
C ASN A 872 32.51 -50.48 -113.74
N SER A 873 32.26 -49.42 -112.98
CA SER A 873 31.00 -49.13 -112.29
C SER A 873 29.82 -48.91 -113.24
N GLY A 874 30.05 -48.26 -114.40
CA GLY A 874 29.07 -48.08 -115.47
C GLY A 874 28.69 -49.36 -116.23
N LYS A 875 29.16 -50.52 -115.76
CA LYS A 875 28.91 -51.85 -116.33
C LYS A 875 29.18 -51.89 -117.82
N LEU A 876 30.36 -51.44 -118.26
CA LEU A 876 30.83 -51.77 -119.60
C LEU A 876 30.81 -53.30 -119.73
N VAL A 877 30.12 -53.82 -120.74
CA VAL A 877 30.08 -55.25 -121.05
C VAL A 877 30.73 -55.49 -122.39
N ARG A 878 31.71 -56.39 -122.41
CA ARG A 878 32.28 -56.98 -123.61
C ARG A 878 32.05 -58.48 -123.53
N GLU A 879 31.08 -58.97 -124.30
CA GLU A 879 30.58 -60.34 -124.20
C GLU A 879 31.71 -61.39 -124.35
N GLY A 880 31.66 -62.44 -123.52
CA GLY A 880 32.73 -63.43 -123.40
C GLY A 880 33.90 -63.04 -122.49
N TYR A 881 33.92 -61.81 -121.95
CA TYR A 881 34.95 -61.33 -121.01
C TYR A 881 34.30 -60.64 -119.79
N THR A 882 35.06 -60.48 -118.70
CA THR A 882 34.71 -59.62 -117.53
C THR A 882 35.79 -58.52 -117.41
N PHE A 883 35.96 -57.63 -116.40
CA PHE A 883 36.85 -56.43 -116.45
C PHE A 883 38.28 -56.53 -115.82
N LYS A 884 39.34 -55.90 -116.36
CA LYS A 884 40.78 -56.01 -115.94
C LYS A 884 41.45 -54.71 -115.54
N GLY A 885 40.97 -53.57 -116.04
CA GLY A 885 41.62 -52.29 -115.82
C GLY A 885 41.50 -51.36 -117.02
N TRP A 886 42.37 -50.36 -117.01
CA TRP A 886 42.43 -49.26 -117.95
C TRP A 886 43.86 -49.06 -118.46
N ASN A 887 44.03 -48.16 -119.43
CA ASN A 887 45.30 -47.83 -120.04
C ASN A 887 45.34 -46.34 -120.42
N THR A 888 46.49 -45.68 -120.41
CA THR A 888 46.60 -44.26 -120.83
C THR A 888 46.49 -44.05 -122.35
N GLN A 889 46.47 -45.11 -123.16
CA GLN A 889 46.31 -45.04 -124.63
C GLN A 889 45.31 -46.08 -125.13
N ALA A 890 44.49 -45.69 -126.11
CA ALA A 890 43.39 -46.51 -126.64
C ALA A 890 43.85 -47.84 -127.27
N ASP A 891 45.03 -47.88 -127.89
CA ASP A 891 45.56 -49.09 -128.53
C ASP A 891 46.16 -50.11 -127.54
N GLY A 892 46.15 -49.78 -126.24
CA GLY A 892 46.66 -50.63 -125.16
C GLY A 892 48.19 -50.62 -124.99
N LYS A 893 48.95 -49.78 -125.72
CA LYS A 893 50.41 -49.67 -125.57
C LYS A 893 50.88 -48.62 -124.55
N GLY A 894 49.97 -47.79 -124.03
CA GLY A 894 50.24 -46.89 -122.92
C GLY A 894 50.39 -47.62 -121.58
N THR A 895 50.50 -46.86 -120.49
CA THR A 895 50.62 -47.41 -119.14
C THR A 895 49.32 -48.11 -118.74
N PRO A 896 49.33 -49.42 -118.43
CA PRO A 896 48.14 -50.12 -117.92
C PRO A 896 47.98 -49.89 -116.42
N TYR A 897 46.77 -49.51 -116.02
CA TYR A 897 46.35 -49.39 -114.62
C TYR A 897 45.23 -50.39 -114.35
N MET A 898 45.45 -51.35 -113.45
CA MET A 898 44.36 -52.24 -113.00
C MET A 898 43.34 -51.44 -112.17
N GLU A 899 42.13 -51.97 -111.98
CA GLU A 899 41.12 -51.30 -111.16
C GLU A 899 41.65 -51.01 -109.74
N SER A 900 41.33 -49.83 -109.21
CA SER A 900 41.84 -49.32 -107.94
C SER A 900 43.36 -49.13 -107.84
N ALA A 901 44.10 -49.15 -108.96
CA ALA A 901 45.47 -48.64 -108.99
C ALA A 901 45.49 -47.14 -108.67
N ILE A 902 46.47 -46.69 -107.88
CA ILE A 902 46.58 -45.30 -107.44
C ILE A 902 47.80 -44.60 -108.05
N PHE A 903 47.63 -43.34 -108.49
CA PHE A 903 48.71 -42.51 -109.03
C PHE A 903 48.57 -41.04 -108.58
N PRO A 904 49.66 -40.29 -108.37
CA PRO A 904 49.60 -38.89 -107.97
C PRO A 904 49.13 -37.99 -109.12
N MET A 905 48.25 -37.04 -108.83
CA MET A 905 47.71 -36.11 -109.82
C MET A 905 48.75 -35.06 -110.23
N GLY A 906 48.95 -34.91 -111.54
CA GLY A 906 49.77 -33.85 -112.10
C GLY A 906 48.99 -32.54 -112.28
N LYS A 907 49.70 -31.46 -112.65
CA LYS A 907 49.13 -30.10 -112.87
C LYS A 907 48.17 -29.97 -114.08
N THR A 908 47.62 -31.07 -114.59
CA THR A 908 46.81 -31.17 -115.82
C THR A 908 45.91 -32.42 -115.81
N ASN A 909 44.73 -32.31 -116.41
CA ASN A 909 43.74 -33.40 -116.51
C ASN A 909 44.21 -34.59 -117.38
N ILE A 910 43.69 -35.80 -117.15
CA ILE A 910 44.14 -37.07 -117.78
C ILE A 910 42.99 -38.03 -118.15
N THR A 911 43.16 -38.85 -119.20
CA THR A 911 42.13 -39.77 -119.74
C THR A 911 42.58 -41.24 -119.83
N LEU A 912 41.70 -42.21 -119.51
CA LEU A 912 42.00 -43.66 -119.40
C LEU A 912 41.03 -44.58 -120.21
N TYR A 913 41.50 -45.74 -120.71
CA TYR A 913 40.84 -46.61 -121.72
C TYR A 913 40.77 -48.13 -121.33
N ALA A 914 39.63 -48.83 -121.49
CA ALA A 914 39.27 -50.15 -120.86
C ALA A 914 39.97 -51.50 -121.28
N GLN A 915 39.93 -52.53 -120.38
CA GLN A 915 40.57 -53.90 -120.42
C GLN A 915 39.81 -55.00 -119.54
N TRP A 916 40.06 -56.34 -119.59
CA TRP A 916 39.04 -57.42 -119.21
C TRP A 916 39.37 -58.79 -118.34
N THR A 917 38.87 -59.04 -117.03
CA THR A 917 38.99 -60.14 -115.90
C THR A 917 37.94 -60.19 -114.61
N VAL A 918 38.13 -60.76 -113.35
CA VAL A 918 37.04 -61.24 -112.31
C VAL A 918 37.17 -61.10 -110.69
N ASN A 919 36.31 -61.72 -109.77
CA ASN A 919 35.98 -61.49 -108.26
C ASN A 919 35.86 -62.79 -107.27
N PRO A 920 35.27 -62.98 -105.98
CA PRO A 920 34.42 -62.26 -104.91
C PRO A 920 34.59 -62.55 -103.27
N PRO A 921 33.63 -62.85 -102.25
CA PRO A 921 33.63 -62.51 -100.71
C PRO A 921 33.31 -63.66 -99.58
N THR A 922 32.89 -63.70 -98.23
CA THR A 922 32.32 -62.96 -96.96
C THR A 922 32.65 -63.69 -95.53
N THR A 923 32.15 -63.65 -94.20
CA THR A 923 31.15 -63.01 -93.17
C THR A 923 31.29 -63.44 -91.60
N GLY A 924 30.70 -62.76 -90.51
CA GLY A 924 30.48 -63.18 -89.02
C GLY A 924 30.27 -62.02 -87.90
N GLY A 925 29.96 -61.98 -86.54
CA GLY A 925 29.40 -62.71 -85.27
C GLY A 925 29.94 -62.12 -83.85
N SER A 926 29.50 -62.12 -82.51
CA SER A 926 28.37 -62.27 -81.45
C SER A 926 28.85 -61.75 -79.97
N THR A 927 28.35 -61.62 -78.66
CA THR A 927 27.26 -61.97 -77.59
C THR A 927 27.13 -60.97 -76.30
N THR A 928 26.43 -61.25 -75.11
CA THR A 928 26.13 -60.37 -73.83
C THR A 928 26.08 -61.10 -72.39
N TYR A 929 25.71 -60.71 -71.08
CA TYR A 929 25.00 -59.70 -70.13
C TYR A 929 25.55 -59.73 -68.60
N PRO A 930 25.03 -59.33 -67.33
CA PRO A 930 23.74 -58.84 -66.62
C PRO A 930 23.80 -57.72 -65.41
N SER A 931 23.04 -57.71 -64.24
CA SER A 931 22.72 -56.49 -63.32
C SER A 931 22.12 -56.52 -61.81
N THR A 932 22.10 -55.37 -61.02
CA THR A 932 21.13 -54.83 -59.93
C THR A 932 21.35 -53.32 -59.44
N SER A 933 20.46 -52.64 -58.64
CA SER A 933 20.49 -51.20 -58.08
C SER A 933 19.55 -50.93 -56.82
N ASN A 934 19.17 -49.77 -56.16
CA ASN A 934 19.26 -48.26 -56.27
C ASN A 934 18.78 -47.40 -54.98
N ASP A 935 19.05 -46.05 -54.90
CA ASP A 935 18.31 -44.83 -54.31
C ASP A 935 18.29 -44.21 -52.83
N ASN A 936 18.43 -42.84 -52.76
CA ASN A 936 17.91 -41.66 -51.95
C ASN A 936 17.76 -41.38 -50.38
N ASP A 937 17.77 -40.04 -50.06
CA ASP A 937 17.15 -39.17 -48.97
C ASP A 937 17.76 -38.88 -47.54
N PHE A 938 17.52 -37.66 -47.00
CA PHE A 938 17.64 -37.21 -45.58
C PHE A 938 16.94 -35.83 -45.29
N SER A 939 16.24 -35.66 -44.14
CA SER A 939 15.28 -34.54 -43.89
C SER A 939 15.35 -33.93 -42.46
N PRO A 940 14.99 -32.63 -42.24
CA PRO A 940 15.01 -31.97 -40.91
C PRO A 940 13.88 -32.39 -39.94
N PRO A 941 14.04 -32.16 -38.62
CA PRO A 941 13.06 -32.58 -37.61
C PRO A 941 11.77 -31.73 -37.63
N ALA A 942 10.63 -32.41 -37.46
CA ALA A 942 9.29 -31.81 -37.45
C ALA A 942 8.99 -31.00 -36.16
N PRO A 943 8.06 -30.01 -36.22
CA PRO A 943 7.56 -29.32 -35.03
C PRO A 943 6.80 -30.28 -34.09
N VAL A 944 6.82 -29.95 -32.79
CA VAL A 944 6.22 -30.74 -31.71
C VAL A 944 4.93 -30.10 -31.22
N LYS A 945 3.92 -30.90 -30.90
CA LYS A 945 2.56 -30.42 -30.58
C LYS A 945 2.19 -30.72 -29.13
N ILE A 946 1.61 -29.73 -28.45
CA ILE A 946 0.90 -29.92 -27.18
C ILE A 946 -0.57 -30.17 -27.49
N THR A 947 -1.12 -31.25 -26.98
CA THR A 947 -2.55 -31.59 -27.08
C THR A 947 -3.20 -31.55 -25.70
N PHE A 948 -4.40 -30.98 -25.61
CA PHE A 948 -5.12 -30.81 -24.35
C PHE A 948 -6.20 -31.89 -24.19
N HIS A 949 -6.23 -32.50 -23.00
CA HIS A 949 -7.27 -33.42 -22.58
C HIS A 949 -8.00 -32.80 -21.39
N THR A 950 -9.06 -32.07 -21.70
CA THR A 950 -9.73 -31.12 -20.80
C THR A 950 -10.57 -31.79 -19.71
N ASN A 951 -10.62 -33.12 -19.67
CA ASN A 951 -11.24 -33.94 -18.62
C ASN A 951 -12.65 -33.44 -18.21
N GLY A 952 -13.48 -33.13 -19.21
CA GLY A 952 -14.86 -32.63 -19.04
C GLY A 952 -15.04 -31.13 -19.18
N GLY A 953 -13.96 -30.34 -19.30
CA GLY A 953 -14.03 -28.91 -19.66
C GLY A 953 -14.05 -28.65 -21.17
N THR A 954 -14.25 -27.39 -21.54
CA THR A 954 -14.34 -26.88 -22.92
C THR A 954 -13.14 -27.30 -23.78
N THR A 955 -13.40 -27.67 -25.04
CA THR A 955 -12.40 -28.21 -25.98
C THR A 955 -11.41 -27.11 -26.41
N LEU A 956 -10.12 -27.42 -26.34
CA LEU A 956 -9.02 -26.51 -26.71
C LEU A 956 -8.25 -27.04 -27.93
N ALA A 957 -7.82 -26.13 -28.80
CA ALA A 957 -7.01 -26.47 -29.98
C ALA A 957 -5.57 -26.87 -29.56
N PRO A 958 -4.92 -27.81 -30.28
CA PRO A 958 -3.50 -28.10 -30.08
C PRO A 958 -2.60 -26.89 -30.38
N ILE A 959 -1.51 -26.75 -29.64
CA ILE A 959 -0.47 -25.73 -29.90
C ILE A 959 0.73 -26.42 -30.56
N GLU A 960 1.23 -25.86 -31.65
CA GLU A 960 2.45 -26.32 -32.32
C GLU A 960 3.64 -25.46 -31.92
N LEU A 961 4.76 -26.10 -31.60
CA LEU A 961 5.99 -25.47 -31.10
C LEU A 961 7.20 -25.98 -31.88
N ALA A 962 8.23 -25.15 -32.00
CA ALA A 962 9.51 -25.61 -32.54
C ALA A 962 10.17 -26.59 -31.56
N TYR A 963 10.81 -27.64 -32.09
CA TYR A 963 11.53 -28.63 -31.29
C TYR A 963 12.53 -27.96 -30.32
N ASN A 964 12.52 -28.38 -29.05
CA ASN A 964 13.39 -27.88 -27.98
C ASN A 964 13.12 -26.41 -27.58
N THR A 965 11.86 -26.01 -27.50
CA THR A 965 11.42 -24.69 -26.96
C THR A 965 10.56 -24.84 -25.70
N LYS A 966 10.37 -23.77 -24.91
CA LYS A 966 9.46 -23.76 -23.75
C LYS A 966 8.04 -23.37 -24.18
N ALA A 967 7.03 -23.93 -23.52
CA ALA A 967 5.64 -23.54 -23.71
C ALA A 967 5.19 -22.58 -22.60
N LYS A 968 4.97 -21.31 -22.97
CA LYS A 968 4.32 -20.31 -22.11
C LYS A 968 2.83 -20.22 -22.41
N ASP A 969 2.08 -19.63 -21.48
CA ASP A 969 0.72 -19.13 -21.67
C ASP A 969 -0.25 -20.20 -22.21
N LEU A 970 -0.25 -21.38 -21.56
CA LEU A 970 -1.16 -22.47 -21.93
C LEU A 970 -2.63 -22.06 -21.66
N PRO A 971 -3.56 -22.30 -22.61
CA PRO A 971 -4.96 -21.94 -22.46
C PRO A 971 -5.60 -22.64 -21.25
N ILE A 972 -6.44 -21.89 -20.52
CA ILE A 972 -7.21 -22.36 -19.39
C ILE A 972 -8.60 -22.79 -19.90
N PRO A 973 -9.01 -24.07 -19.74
CA PRO A 973 -10.35 -24.51 -20.07
C PRO A 973 -11.35 -24.08 -18.99
N THR A 974 -12.63 -24.08 -19.34
CA THR A 974 -13.76 -23.85 -18.42
C THR A 974 -14.59 -25.11 -18.26
N ARG A 975 -15.12 -25.36 -17.07
CA ARG A 975 -16.04 -26.48 -16.79
C ARG A 975 -17.09 -26.03 -15.79
N GLU A 976 -18.36 -26.15 -16.19
CA GLU A 976 -19.50 -25.82 -15.35
C GLU A 976 -19.50 -26.67 -14.07
N GLY A 977 -19.60 -26.03 -12.90
CA GLY A 977 -19.52 -26.67 -11.58
C GLY A 977 -18.11 -26.94 -11.01
N PHE A 978 -17.02 -26.57 -11.69
CA PHE A 978 -15.65 -26.92 -11.27
C PHE A 978 -14.62 -25.80 -11.49
N CYS A 979 -13.72 -25.60 -10.52
CA CYS A 979 -12.51 -24.80 -10.68
C CYS A 979 -11.40 -25.60 -11.39
N PHE A 980 -10.66 -24.95 -12.30
CA PHE A 980 -9.49 -25.55 -12.95
C PHE A 980 -8.29 -25.58 -11.99
N ASP A 981 -7.76 -26.77 -11.74
CA ASP A 981 -6.73 -27.07 -10.73
C ASP A 981 -5.34 -27.32 -11.35
N GLY A 982 -5.17 -26.90 -12.62
CA GLY A 982 -3.91 -26.96 -13.37
C GLY A 982 -3.83 -28.04 -14.44
N TRP A 983 -2.77 -27.96 -15.26
CA TRP A 983 -2.40 -28.94 -16.27
C TRP A 983 -1.43 -29.98 -15.69
N TYR A 984 -1.66 -31.27 -15.98
CA TYR A 984 -0.85 -32.40 -15.51
C TYR A 984 -0.34 -33.23 -16.70
N ARG A 985 0.81 -33.88 -16.54
CA ARG A 985 1.47 -34.67 -17.60
C ARG A 985 0.89 -36.08 -17.76
N ASP A 986 0.22 -36.58 -16.73
CA ASP A 986 -0.32 -37.93 -16.64
C ASP A 986 -1.85 -37.93 -16.50
N VAL A 987 -2.50 -38.97 -17.04
CA VAL A 987 -3.96 -39.16 -16.95
C VAL A 987 -4.44 -39.39 -15.51
N THR A 988 -3.54 -39.80 -14.61
CA THR A 988 -3.77 -39.95 -13.17
C THR A 988 -3.66 -38.65 -12.36
N LEU A 989 -3.33 -37.52 -12.99
CA LEU A 989 -3.31 -36.18 -12.40
C LEU A 989 -2.38 -36.05 -11.17
N THR A 990 -1.21 -36.71 -11.22
CA THR A 990 -0.21 -36.74 -10.14
C THR A 990 1.01 -35.84 -10.40
N THR A 991 1.37 -35.64 -11.66
CA THR A 991 2.58 -34.93 -12.10
C THR A 991 2.20 -33.61 -12.76
N LEU A 992 2.19 -32.54 -11.98
CA LEU A 992 1.88 -31.18 -12.45
C LEU A 992 2.82 -30.74 -13.59
N TRP A 993 2.29 -29.99 -14.56
CA TRP A 993 3.09 -29.36 -15.60
C TRP A 993 3.89 -28.18 -15.04
N ALA A 994 5.21 -28.20 -15.24
CA ALA A 994 6.09 -27.08 -14.93
C ALA A 994 6.43 -26.31 -16.22
N GLU A 995 6.04 -25.03 -16.28
CA GLU A 995 6.11 -24.17 -17.47
C GLU A 995 7.53 -23.96 -18.01
N ASP A 996 8.54 -24.08 -17.16
CA ASP A 996 9.95 -23.98 -17.54
C ASP A 996 10.49 -25.19 -18.33
N THR A 997 9.69 -26.24 -18.57
CA THR A 997 10.18 -27.44 -19.26
C THR A 997 10.29 -27.26 -20.77
N LEU A 998 11.45 -27.64 -21.34
CA LEU A 998 11.65 -27.70 -22.79
C LEU A 998 10.86 -28.87 -23.42
N VAL A 999 10.05 -28.56 -24.43
CA VAL A 999 9.25 -29.52 -25.20
C VAL A 999 10.10 -30.09 -26.34
N ARG A 1000 10.35 -31.40 -26.33
CA ARG A 1000 11.17 -32.12 -27.31
C ARG A 1000 10.42 -33.26 -28.03
N GLU A 1001 9.16 -33.45 -27.70
CA GLU A 1001 8.29 -34.48 -28.25
C GLU A 1001 6.83 -34.01 -28.20
N ASN A 1002 5.92 -34.73 -28.88
CA ASN A 1002 4.51 -34.43 -28.81
C ASN A 1002 3.96 -34.74 -27.42
N LEU A 1003 3.40 -33.72 -26.76
CA LEU A 1003 2.94 -33.79 -25.38
C LEU A 1003 1.40 -33.87 -25.33
N LYS A 1004 0.88 -34.55 -24.30
CA LYS A 1004 -0.52 -34.44 -23.89
C LYS A 1004 -0.60 -33.95 -22.46
N LEU A 1005 -1.44 -32.95 -22.22
CA LEU A 1005 -1.70 -32.38 -20.90
C LEU A 1005 -3.14 -32.62 -20.49
N TYR A 1006 -3.34 -32.97 -19.23
CA TYR A 1006 -4.61 -33.38 -18.64
C TYR A 1006 -5.08 -32.34 -17.63
N ALA A 1007 -6.31 -31.87 -17.75
CA ALA A 1007 -6.87 -30.89 -16.82
C ALA A 1007 -7.28 -31.56 -15.51
N LYS A 1008 -6.88 -30.99 -14.37
CA LYS A 1008 -7.45 -31.34 -13.06
C LYS A 1008 -8.56 -30.35 -12.70
N TRP A 1009 -9.56 -30.84 -11.97
CA TRP A 1009 -10.76 -30.11 -11.63
C TRP A 1009 -11.09 -30.31 -10.15
N THR A 1010 -11.41 -29.21 -9.46
CA THR A 1010 -11.87 -29.21 -8.07
C THR A 1010 -13.33 -28.76 -8.06
N VAL A 1011 -14.20 -29.49 -7.36
CA VAL A 1011 -15.66 -29.22 -7.32
C VAL A 1011 -15.93 -27.86 -6.67
N LEU A 1012 -16.84 -27.05 -7.23
CA LEU A 1012 -17.37 -25.88 -6.54
C LEU A 1012 -18.27 -26.33 -5.37
N PRO A 1013 -18.15 -25.76 -4.16
CA PRO A 1013 -19.08 -26.04 -3.06
C PRO A 1013 -20.53 -25.70 -3.47
N GLU A 1014 -21.44 -26.66 -3.27
CA GLU A 1014 -22.81 -26.63 -3.78
C GLU A 1014 -23.77 -26.04 -2.73
N GLU A 1015 -23.81 -24.72 -2.58
CA GLU A 1015 -24.85 -24.03 -1.79
C GLU A 1015 -25.13 -22.60 -2.29
N GLU A 1016 -25.69 -22.46 -3.50
CA GLU A 1016 -26.58 -21.33 -3.84
C GLU A 1016 -27.44 -21.66 -5.08
N LEU A 1017 -28.70 -21.17 -5.10
CA LEU A 1017 -29.78 -21.47 -6.07
C LEU A 1017 -30.39 -22.90 -5.90
N GLU A 1018 -31.72 -23.11 -5.89
CA GLU A 1018 -32.85 -22.27 -6.34
C GLU A 1018 -34.03 -22.16 -5.35
N LYS A 1019 -34.50 -20.91 -5.09
CA LYS A 1019 -35.91 -20.38 -5.09
C LYS A 1019 -37.03 -21.09 -4.27
N PRO A 1020 -38.17 -20.40 -3.92
CA PRO A 1020 -38.64 -19.08 -4.36
C PRO A 1020 -38.90 -18.07 -3.21
N ILE A 1021 -39.52 -16.92 -3.54
CA ILE A 1021 -39.84 -15.81 -2.63
C ILE A 1021 -41.27 -15.96 -2.08
N GLU A 1022 -41.44 -15.80 -0.77
CA GLU A 1022 -42.73 -15.57 -0.09
C GLU A 1022 -42.67 -14.28 0.77
N PRO A 1023 -43.81 -13.70 1.22
CA PRO A 1023 -43.88 -12.28 1.61
C PRO A 1023 -43.25 -11.95 2.97
N ILE A 1024 -42.75 -10.71 3.07
CA ILE A 1024 -42.06 -10.18 4.26
C ILE A 1024 -43.08 -9.79 5.35
N GLU A 1025 -43.03 -10.48 6.49
CA GLU A 1025 -43.59 -10.00 7.76
C GLU A 1025 -42.56 -9.13 8.53
N PRO A 1026 -42.97 -8.32 9.53
CA PRO A 1026 -42.12 -7.25 10.08
C PRO A 1026 -40.84 -7.74 10.76
N ILE A 1027 -39.73 -7.04 10.48
CA ILE A 1027 -38.41 -7.33 11.04
C ILE A 1027 -38.35 -6.84 12.49
N GLU A 1028 -38.23 -7.77 13.45
CA GLU A 1028 -37.68 -7.43 14.77
C GLU A 1028 -36.16 -7.26 14.69
N PRO A 1029 -35.56 -6.35 15.49
CA PRO A 1029 -34.13 -6.07 15.43
C PRO A 1029 -33.30 -7.20 16.05
N HIS A 1030 -32.88 -8.15 15.22
CA HIS A 1030 -31.90 -9.16 15.60
C HIS A 1030 -30.58 -8.51 16.05
N GLN A 1031 -30.16 -8.81 17.28
CA GLN A 1031 -28.80 -8.53 17.72
C GLN A 1031 -27.81 -9.35 16.86
N PRO A 1032 -26.63 -8.81 16.51
CA PRO A 1032 -25.63 -9.54 15.76
C PRO A 1032 -25.17 -10.78 16.55
N SER A 1033 -25.19 -11.94 15.90
CA SER A 1033 -24.83 -13.21 16.53
C SER A 1033 -23.34 -13.22 16.89
N VAL A 1034 -23.02 -13.34 18.17
CA VAL A 1034 -21.62 -13.38 18.64
C VAL A 1034 -20.93 -14.62 18.10
N VAL A 1035 -19.93 -14.42 17.24
CA VAL A 1035 -19.17 -15.52 16.64
C VAL A 1035 -18.20 -16.09 17.68
N THR A 1036 -18.31 -17.38 17.96
CA THR A 1036 -17.47 -18.10 18.95
C THR A 1036 -16.91 -19.39 18.36
N PHE A 1037 -15.84 -19.90 18.98
CA PHE A 1037 -15.16 -21.13 18.58
C PHE A 1037 -15.19 -22.13 19.73
N GLN A 1038 -15.23 -23.44 19.44
CA GLN A 1038 -15.49 -24.48 20.44
C GLN A 1038 -14.37 -24.58 21.50
N ASP A 1039 -13.14 -24.26 21.13
CA ASP A 1039 -11.93 -24.43 21.95
C ASP A 1039 -11.50 -23.17 22.72
N ILE A 1040 -12.29 -22.09 22.70
CA ILE A 1040 -12.02 -20.86 23.46
C ILE A 1040 -12.95 -20.63 24.65
N GLU A 1041 -13.91 -21.53 24.91
CA GLU A 1041 -14.97 -21.33 25.92
C GLU A 1041 -14.43 -21.03 27.34
N ASN A 1042 -13.30 -21.62 27.71
CA ASN A 1042 -12.63 -21.43 29.00
C ASN A 1042 -11.23 -20.78 28.86
N HIS A 1043 -10.95 -20.11 27.73
CA HIS A 1043 -9.64 -19.54 27.42
C HIS A 1043 -9.55 -18.05 27.79
N TRP A 1044 -8.43 -17.59 28.38
CA TRP A 1044 -8.26 -16.21 28.87
C TRP A 1044 -8.47 -15.11 27.81
N ALA A 1045 -8.30 -15.45 26.53
CA ALA A 1045 -8.50 -14.53 25.39
C ALA A 1045 -9.90 -14.61 24.76
N ARG A 1046 -10.85 -15.37 25.32
CA ARG A 1046 -12.18 -15.67 24.75
C ARG A 1046 -12.88 -14.45 24.16
N GLU A 1047 -13.01 -13.39 24.96
CA GLU A 1047 -13.77 -12.18 24.59
C GLU A 1047 -13.07 -11.39 23.48
N MET A 1048 -11.75 -11.26 23.55
CA MET A 1048 -10.92 -10.61 22.52
C MET A 1048 -10.98 -11.36 21.18
N ILE A 1049 -11.01 -12.70 21.22
CA ILE A 1049 -11.15 -13.56 20.03
C ILE A 1049 -12.56 -13.46 19.45
N ALA A 1050 -13.61 -13.55 20.29
CA ALA A 1050 -15.01 -13.46 19.86
C ALA A 1050 -15.37 -12.08 19.28
N ALA A 1051 -14.84 -10.99 19.84
CA ALA A 1051 -15.00 -9.65 19.28
C ALA A 1051 -14.37 -9.53 17.89
N LEU A 1052 -13.11 -9.94 17.72
CA LEU A 1052 -12.41 -9.92 16.43
C LEU A 1052 -13.00 -10.92 15.41
N ALA A 1053 -13.69 -11.98 15.86
CA ALA A 1053 -14.43 -12.90 14.99
C ALA A 1053 -15.77 -12.31 14.53
N THR A 1054 -16.48 -11.61 15.43
CA THR A 1054 -17.73 -10.89 15.11
C THR A 1054 -17.46 -9.73 14.14
N LEU A 1055 -16.27 -9.11 14.20
CA LEU A 1055 -15.78 -8.14 13.20
C LEU A 1055 -15.26 -8.78 11.89
N GLY A 1056 -15.34 -10.11 11.73
CA GLY A 1056 -14.93 -10.83 10.52
C GLY A 1056 -13.41 -10.88 10.25
N ILE A 1057 -12.59 -10.29 11.12
CA ILE A 1057 -11.12 -10.26 11.04
C ILE A 1057 -10.56 -11.67 11.25
N ILE A 1058 -11.02 -12.32 12.33
CA ILE A 1058 -10.76 -13.74 12.65
C ILE A 1058 -11.87 -14.61 12.05
N LYS A 1059 -11.49 -15.71 11.37
CA LYS A 1059 -12.43 -16.64 10.73
C LYS A 1059 -12.26 -18.12 11.14
N GLY A 1060 -11.53 -18.38 12.23
CA GLY A 1060 -11.30 -19.73 12.76
C GLY A 1060 -10.61 -20.70 11.78
N TYR A 1061 -10.91 -21.98 11.95
CA TYR A 1061 -10.63 -23.08 11.03
C TYR A 1061 -11.96 -23.76 10.61
N LYS A 1062 -11.93 -24.64 9.61
CA LYS A 1062 -13.14 -25.36 9.09
C LYS A 1062 -13.71 -26.43 10.03
N ASP A 1063 -13.21 -26.52 11.25
CA ASP A 1063 -13.60 -27.45 12.31
C ASP A 1063 -14.15 -26.70 13.55
N ASP A 1064 -14.55 -25.44 13.36
CA ASP A 1064 -15.02 -24.49 14.38
C ASP A 1064 -14.05 -24.24 15.55
N THR A 1065 -12.76 -24.55 15.36
CA THR A 1065 -11.68 -24.22 16.31
C THR A 1065 -11.00 -22.89 15.98
N PHE A 1066 -10.45 -22.25 17.00
CA PHE A 1066 -9.53 -21.12 16.86
C PHE A 1066 -8.07 -21.50 17.11
N ARG A 1067 -7.81 -22.53 17.93
CA ARG A 1067 -6.48 -23.01 18.36
C ARG A 1067 -5.66 -21.92 19.05
N PRO A 1068 -6.10 -21.43 20.22
CA PRO A 1068 -5.57 -20.22 20.85
C PRO A 1068 -4.07 -20.28 21.17
N ASP A 1069 -3.56 -21.43 21.59
CA ASP A 1069 -2.18 -21.59 22.04
C ASP A 1069 -1.19 -22.02 20.94
N GLU A 1070 -1.66 -22.29 19.72
CA GLU A 1070 -0.76 -22.56 18.59
C GLU A 1070 0.02 -21.29 18.18
N PRO A 1071 1.33 -21.40 17.83
CA PRO A 1071 2.12 -20.28 17.34
C PRO A 1071 1.70 -19.88 15.91
N ILE A 1072 1.68 -18.57 15.63
CA ILE A 1072 1.19 -18.03 14.35
C ILE A 1072 2.31 -17.62 13.38
N SER A 1073 2.17 -18.00 12.11
CA SER A 1073 3.13 -17.68 11.04
C SER A 1073 2.96 -16.24 10.50
N ARG A 1074 4.07 -15.66 10.06
CA ARG A 1074 4.21 -14.26 9.63
C ARG A 1074 3.19 -13.85 8.57
N GLN A 1075 2.91 -14.72 7.59
CA GLN A 1075 1.89 -14.50 6.56
C GLN A 1075 0.48 -14.27 7.14
N HIS A 1076 0.07 -15.06 8.14
CA HIS A 1076 -1.25 -14.93 8.75
C HIS A 1076 -1.37 -13.69 9.62
N VAL A 1077 -0.25 -13.20 10.18
CA VAL A 1077 -0.23 -11.91 10.88
C VAL A 1077 -0.47 -10.75 9.90
N MET A 1078 0.17 -10.76 8.73
CA MET A 1078 -0.09 -9.71 7.71
C MET A 1078 -1.55 -9.72 7.25
N ALA A 1079 -2.11 -10.92 7.00
CA ALA A 1079 -3.50 -11.10 6.58
C ALA A 1079 -4.56 -10.85 7.67
N LEU A 1080 -4.15 -10.72 8.94
CA LEU A 1080 -5.01 -10.23 10.03
C LEU A 1080 -4.91 -8.71 10.15
N PHE A 1081 -3.72 -8.14 9.96
CA PHE A 1081 -3.50 -6.70 10.04
C PHE A 1081 -4.15 -5.94 8.89
N SER A 1082 -4.06 -6.43 7.65
CA SER A 1082 -4.72 -5.86 6.47
C SER A 1082 -6.25 -5.92 6.47
N ARG A 1083 -6.85 -6.61 7.46
CA ARG A 1083 -8.30 -6.61 7.72
C ARG A 1083 -8.71 -5.74 8.90
N ALA A 1084 -7.74 -5.34 9.73
CA ALA A 1084 -7.96 -4.59 10.95
C ALA A 1084 -7.57 -3.10 10.83
N PHE A 1085 -6.70 -2.78 9.86
CA PHE A 1085 -6.20 -1.43 9.60
C PHE A 1085 -6.01 -1.20 8.10
N GLU A 1086 -6.19 0.04 7.66
CA GLU A 1086 -5.80 0.50 6.32
C GLU A 1086 -4.34 0.99 6.30
N PHE A 1087 -3.71 0.99 5.13
CA PHE A 1087 -2.26 1.20 5.01
C PHE A 1087 -1.85 2.04 3.80
N GLU A 1088 -1.42 3.28 4.06
CA GLU A 1088 -0.81 4.15 3.06
C GLU A 1088 0.50 3.55 2.49
N THR A 1089 0.70 3.66 1.18
CA THR A 1089 1.96 3.30 0.52
C THR A 1089 2.97 4.45 0.64
N ILE A 1090 4.03 4.26 1.43
CA ILE A 1090 5.08 5.27 1.66
C ILE A 1090 6.39 4.97 0.90
N ARG A 1091 6.50 3.81 0.24
CA ARG A 1091 7.66 3.42 -0.57
C ARG A 1091 7.29 2.43 -1.69
N PRO A 1092 8.04 2.42 -2.81
CA PRO A 1092 7.81 1.46 -3.89
C PRO A 1092 8.01 0.02 -3.45
N ALA A 1093 7.30 -0.89 -4.13
CA ALA A 1093 7.34 -2.32 -3.87
C ALA A 1093 8.76 -2.89 -4.09
N THR A 1094 9.34 -3.49 -3.05
CA THR A 1094 10.60 -4.24 -3.14
C THR A 1094 10.29 -5.72 -2.97
N VAL A 1095 10.36 -6.49 -4.06
CA VAL A 1095 9.91 -7.89 -4.09
C VAL A 1095 10.77 -8.76 -3.18
N PHE A 1096 10.13 -9.51 -2.29
CA PHE A 1096 10.81 -10.55 -1.49
C PHE A 1096 11.09 -11.78 -2.35
N SER A 1097 12.33 -12.26 -2.33
CA SER A 1097 12.81 -13.38 -3.14
C SER A 1097 12.13 -14.73 -2.83
N ASP A 1098 11.45 -14.83 -1.69
CA ASP A 1098 10.71 -16.00 -1.21
C ASP A 1098 9.18 -15.79 -1.15
N VAL A 1099 8.66 -14.66 -1.65
CA VAL A 1099 7.22 -14.39 -1.76
C VAL A 1099 6.88 -14.08 -3.21
N ALA A 1100 6.59 -15.13 -3.97
CA ALA A 1100 6.25 -15.01 -5.40
C ALA A 1100 4.92 -14.24 -5.62
N PRO A 1101 4.74 -13.55 -6.76
CA PRO A 1101 3.50 -12.79 -7.06
C PRO A 1101 2.20 -13.59 -7.10
N ASN A 1102 2.26 -14.92 -7.07
CA ASN A 1102 1.10 -15.83 -6.98
C ASN A 1102 0.94 -16.47 -5.58
N HIS A 1103 1.69 -16.01 -4.57
CA HIS A 1103 1.54 -16.45 -3.19
C HIS A 1103 0.20 -15.97 -2.62
N ILE A 1104 -0.53 -16.82 -1.91
CA ILE A 1104 -1.90 -16.55 -1.43
C ILE A 1104 -2.04 -15.42 -0.41
N TYR A 1105 -0.92 -14.84 0.04
CA TYR A 1105 -0.84 -13.66 0.89
C TYR A 1105 0.06 -12.55 0.31
N TYR A 1106 0.32 -12.58 -1.01
CA TYR A 1106 1.26 -11.66 -1.66
C TYR A 1106 0.83 -10.20 -1.47
N ASP A 1107 -0.44 -9.87 -1.69
CA ASP A 1107 -0.90 -8.49 -1.62
C ASP A 1107 -0.92 -7.94 -0.19
N GLU A 1108 -1.26 -8.74 0.82
CA GLU A 1108 -1.18 -8.31 2.23
C GLU A 1108 0.27 -8.10 2.68
N ILE A 1109 1.18 -9.01 2.30
CA ILE A 1109 2.62 -8.88 2.58
C ILE A 1109 3.19 -7.64 1.85
N MET A 1110 2.88 -7.46 0.57
CA MET A 1110 3.38 -6.33 -0.22
C MET A 1110 2.75 -5.00 0.17
N THR A 1111 1.52 -4.99 0.71
CA THR A 1111 0.90 -3.80 1.31
C THR A 1111 1.64 -3.37 2.57
N MET A 1112 1.88 -4.30 3.50
CA MET A 1112 2.68 -4.03 4.72
C MET A 1112 4.13 -3.63 4.39
N GLN A 1113 4.70 -4.13 3.28
CA GLN A 1113 6.03 -3.75 2.78
C GLN A 1113 6.03 -2.32 2.22
N ARG A 1114 5.07 -1.97 1.35
CA ARG A 1114 4.85 -0.61 0.81
C ARG A 1114 4.58 0.42 1.91
N ALA A 1115 3.91 0.01 2.99
CA ALA A 1115 3.54 0.88 4.12
C ALA A 1115 4.66 1.19 5.12
N GLY A 1116 5.88 0.71 4.86
CA GLY A 1116 7.05 0.95 5.72
C GLY A 1116 7.20 0.01 6.91
N ILE A 1117 6.27 -0.94 7.09
CA ILE A 1117 6.12 -1.70 8.34
C ILE A 1117 7.03 -2.94 8.35
N ILE A 1118 7.21 -3.59 7.19
CA ILE A 1118 8.10 -4.74 7.03
C ILE A 1118 9.13 -4.55 5.89
N ASP A 1119 10.37 -4.95 6.15
CA ASP A 1119 11.51 -4.92 5.21
C ASP A 1119 12.12 -6.31 4.95
N GLY A 1120 11.57 -7.35 5.58
CA GLY A 1120 12.20 -8.67 5.60
C GLY A 1120 13.61 -8.63 6.22
N THR A 1121 14.51 -9.45 5.70
CA THR A 1121 15.96 -9.37 5.96
C THR A 1121 16.69 -9.91 4.73
N ASN A 1122 17.65 -9.16 4.19
CA ASN A 1122 18.40 -9.51 2.96
C ASN A 1122 17.50 -9.87 1.75
N GLY A 1123 16.30 -9.26 1.65
CA GLY A 1123 15.32 -9.56 0.59
C GLY A 1123 14.47 -10.81 0.80
N ILE A 1124 14.45 -11.38 2.01
CA ILE A 1124 13.66 -12.57 2.40
C ILE A 1124 12.64 -12.17 3.47
N PHE A 1125 11.38 -12.61 3.34
CA PHE A 1125 10.30 -12.34 4.30
C PHE A 1125 10.02 -13.52 5.27
N ALA A 1126 10.25 -14.76 4.83
CA ALA A 1126 9.93 -16.01 5.51
C ALA A 1126 8.43 -16.15 5.88
N PRO A 1127 7.51 -16.26 4.90
CA PRO A 1127 6.05 -16.19 5.15
C PRO A 1127 5.52 -17.27 6.09
N ALA A 1128 6.04 -18.51 5.98
CA ALA A 1128 5.64 -19.64 6.82
C ALA A 1128 6.29 -19.66 8.21
N ALA A 1129 7.34 -18.86 8.47
CA ALA A 1129 8.01 -18.85 9.77
C ALA A 1129 7.15 -18.15 10.84
N TYR A 1130 7.32 -18.54 12.11
CA TYR A 1130 6.61 -17.90 13.23
C TYR A 1130 7.13 -16.48 13.49
N LEU A 1131 6.22 -15.56 13.84
CA LEU A 1131 6.57 -14.20 14.22
C LEU A 1131 6.99 -14.17 15.70
N THR A 1132 8.17 -13.62 16.04
CA THR A 1132 8.53 -13.43 17.45
C THR A 1132 7.79 -12.23 18.04
N ARG A 1133 7.61 -12.19 19.36
CA ARG A 1133 6.91 -11.09 20.04
C ARG A 1133 7.60 -9.74 19.83
N ALA A 1134 8.93 -9.69 19.74
CA ALA A 1134 9.68 -8.49 19.37
C ALA A 1134 9.40 -8.04 17.92
N GLN A 1135 9.25 -8.97 16.99
CA GLN A 1135 8.89 -8.66 15.60
C GLN A 1135 7.44 -8.17 15.51
N LEU A 1136 6.50 -8.76 16.28
CA LEU A 1136 5.14 -8.23 16.41
C LEU A 1136 5.12 -6.82 17.01
N ALA A 1137 5.96 -6.55 18.01
CA ALA A 1137 6.06 -5.20 18.58
C ALA A 1137 6.46 -4.17 17.52
N LYS A 1138 7.46 -4.47 16.68
CA LYS A 1138 7.82 -3.60 15.56
C LYS A 1138 6.69 -3.42 14.55
N VAL A 1139 5.96 -4.49 14.22
CA VAL A 1139 4.81 -4.43 13.28
C VAL A 1139 3.71 -3.53 13.84
N LEU A 1140 3.25 -3.76 15.07
CA LEU A 1140 2.21 -2.96 15.74
C LEU A 1140 2.57 -1.46 15.83
N VAL A 1141 3.81 -1.14 16.19
CA VAL A 1141 4.29 0.24 16.26
C VAL A 1141 4.33 0.90 14.87
N GLY A 1142 4.78 0.17 13.84
CA GLY A 1142 4.78 0.66 12.46
C GLY A 1142 3.38 0.84 11.86
N THR A 1143 2.43 -0.01 12.27
CA THR A 1143 0.99 0.10 11.97
C THR A 1143 0.39 1.33 12.63
N LEU A 1144 0.52 1.46 13.95
CA LEU A 1144 -0.06 2.56 14.74
C LEU A 1144 0.73 3.88 14.65
N ARG A 1145 1.71 3.96 13.74
CA ARG A 1145 2.63 5.10 13.54
C ARG A 1145 3.29 5.64 14.83
N LEU A 1146 3.50 4.77 15.83
CA LEU A 1146 4.06 5.15 17.13
C LEU A 1146 5.59 5.33 17.03
N THR A 1147 6.16 6.24 17.84
CA THR A 1147 7.61 6.47 17.89
C THR A 1147 8.32 5.40 18.76
N PRO A 1148 9.28 4.62 18.23
CA PRO A 1148 9.93 3.53 18.95
C PRO A 1148 11.07 4.01 19.86
N GLU A 1149 10.75 4.85 20.84
CA GLU A 1149 11.70 5.47 21.77
C GLU A 1149 11.51 4.98 23.21
N GLY A 1150 12.51 5.22 24.06
CA GLY A 1150 12.50 4.89 25.49
C GLY A 1150 12.83 3.43 25.83
N SER A 1151 12.91 3.12 27.11
CA SER A 1151 13.10 1.76 27.66
C SER A 1151 11.77 1.14 28.07
N SER A 1152 11.67 -0.19 27.95
CA SER A 1152 10.53 -0.98 28.44
C SER A 1152 10.69 -1.33 29.93
N SER A 1153 9.61 -1.61 30.65
CA SER A 1153 9.68 -2.13 32.04
C SER A 1153 9.79 -3.66 32.12
N PHE A 1154 9.64 -4.36 31.00
CA PHE A 1154 9.69 -5.82 30.98
C PHE A 1154 11.11 -6.35 31.25
N LYS A 1155 11.22 -7.27 32.21
CA LYS A 1155 12.46 -7.75 32.85
C LYS A 1155 13.43 -8.46 31.89
N ASP A 1156 12.98 -8.90 30.71
CA ASP A 1156 13.79 -9.52 29.64
C ASP A 1156 14.03 -8.62 28.41
N VAL A 1157 13.58 -7.37 28.44
CA VAL A 1157 13.80 -6.39 27.37
C VAL A 1157 14.96 -5.46 27.77
N SER A 1158 16.18 -5.88 27.49
CA SER A 1158 17.37 -5.02 27.66
C SER A 1158 17.16 -3.67 26.94
N SER A 1159 17.60 -2.57 27.55
CA SER A 1159 17.64 -1.26 26.88
C SER A 1159 18.55 -1.24 25.64
N SER A 1160 19.46 -2.21 25.52
CA SER A 1160 20.27 -2.45 24.32
C SER A 1160 19.60 -3.38 23.28
N HIS A 1161 18.38 -3.86 23.53
CA HIS A 1161 17.68 -4.75 22.61
C HIS A 1161 17.10 -3.95 21.43
N TRP A 1162 17.22 -4.48 20.21
CA TRP A 1162 16.80 -3.77 18.99
C TRP A 1162 15.30 -3.38 18.99
N SER A 1163 14.48 -4.14 19.72
CA SER A 1163 13.04 -3.89 19.88
C SER A 1163 12.66 -3.10 21.12
N ALA A 1164 13.61 -2.63 21.95
CA ALA A 1164 13.31 -2.06 23.26
C ALA A 1164 12.32 -0.87 23.21
N GLY A 1165 12.61 0.14 22.38
CA GLY A 1165 11.72 1.29 22.18
C GLY A 1165 10.39 0.94 21.50
N TYR A 1166 10.39 -0.07 20.62
CA TYR A 1166 9.16 -0.59 20.00
C TYR A 1166 8.23 -1.23 21.07
N ILE A 1167 8.79 -2.06 21.95
CA ILE A 1167 8.02 -2.71 23.02
C ILE A 1167 7.53 -1.66 24.03
N ALA A 1168 8.40 -0.74 24.41
CA ALA A 1168 8.09 0.34 25.35
C ALA A 1168 6.99 1.30 24.83
N ALA A 1169 6.90 1.52 23.52
CA ALA A 1169 5.83 2.31 22.90
C ALA A 1169 4.45 1.63 23.01
N LEU A 1170 4.37 0.29 22.89
CA LEU A 1170 3.13 -0.47 23.06
C LEU A 1170 2.75 -0.67 24.53
N GLU A 1171 3.75 -0.75 25.39
CA GLU A 1171 3.59 -0.85 26.85
C GLU A 1171 2.93 0.43 27.40
N ARG A 1172 3.43 1.61 26.99
CA ARG A 1172 2.82 2.91 27.29
C ARG A 1172 1.38 3.09 26.79
N ARG A 1173 0.95 2.31 25.80
CA ARG A 1173 -0.42 2.33 25.23
C ARG A 1173 -1.31 1.20 25.79
N GLY A 1174 -0.86 0.43 26.78
CA GLY A 1174 -1.59 -0.72 27.33
C GLY A 1174 -1.76 -1.90 26.36
N ILE A 1175 -1.14 -1.84 25.17
CA ILE A 1175 -1.23 -2.87 24.13
C ILE A 1175 -0.37 -4.07 24.54
N ALA A 1176 0.88 -3.80 24.93
CA ALA A 1176 1.79 -4.77 25.51
C ALA A 1176 1.66 -4.79 27.04
N LEU A 1177 1.05 -5.85 27.59
CA LEU A 1177 0.96 -6.08 29.05
C LEU A 1177 1.98 -7.13 29.56
N GLY A 1178 2.69 -7.79 28.66
CA GLY A 1178 3.65 -8.85 28.99
C GLY A 1178 3.00 -10.15 29.51
N ASP A 1179 3.80 -10.95 30.22
CA ASP A 1179 3.41 -12.13 30.99
C ASP A 1179 4.35 -12.20 32.21
N ASN A 1180 3.83 -12.02 33.43
CA ASN A 1180 4.60 -12.02 34.68
C ASN A 1180 5.84 -11.09 34.67
N GLY A 1181 5.75 -9.96 33.94
CA GLY A 1181 6.83 -8.97 33.83
C GLY A 1181 7.84 -9.26 32.73
N TYR A 1182 7.63 -10.34 31.97
CA TYR A 1182 8.44 -10.72 30.83
C TYR A 1182 7.69 -10.40 29.55
N PHE A 1183 8.36 -9.72 28.60
CA PHE A 1183 7.81 -9.56 27.26
C PHE A 1183 8.07 -10.81 26.41
N ARG A 1184 9.10 -11.60 26.73
CA ARG A 1184 9.61 -12.74 25.96
C ARG A 1184 9.87 -12.37 24.49
N PRO A 1185 10.74 -11.38 24.22
CA PRO A 1185 10.93 -10.80 22.88
C PRO A 1185 11.19 -11.85 21.78
N GLU A 1186 11.98 -12.88 22.08
CA GLU A 1186 12.36 -13.91 21.11
C GLU A 1186 11.41 -15.13 21.08
N ALA A 1187 10.37 -15.16 21.93
CA ALA A 1187 9.36 -16.22 21.87
C ALA A 1187 8.39 -16.01 20.70
N PRO A 1188 7.91 -17.08 20.05
CA PRO A 1188 6.87 -16.99 19.03
C PRO A 1188 5.54 -16.52 19.64
N VAL A 1189 4.78 -15.74 18.87
CA VAL A 1189 3.44 -15.27 19.25
C VAL A 1189 2.43 -16.42 19.09
N THR A 1190 1.60 -16.68 20.11
CA THR A 1190 0.43 -17.59 19.96
C THR A 1190 -0.78 -16.86 19.37
N ARG A 1191 -1.70 -17.58 18.74
CA ARG A 1191 -2.88 -17.01 18.07
C ARG A 1191 -3.75 -16.18 19.03
N ALA A 1192 -3.92 -16.61 20.28
CA ALA A 1192 -4.60 -15.84 21.32
C ALA A 1192 -3.83 -14.60 21.78
N GLN A 1193 -2.51 -14.68 21.90
CA GLN A 1193 -1.69 -13.50 22.20
C GLN A 1193 -1.83 -12.45 21.09
N LEU A 1194 -1.81 -12.88 19.82
CA LEU A 1194 -2.04 -11.96 18.70
C LEU A 1194 -3.42 -11.32 18.76
N ALA A 1195 -4.48 -12.10 19.02
CA ALA A 1195 -5.84 -11.57 19.17
C ALA A 1195 -5.91 -10.51 20.28
N ALA A 1196 -5.29 -10.75 21.44
CA ALA A 1196 -5.22 -9.79 22.54
C ALA A 1196 -4.43 -8.51 22.18
N PHE A 1197 -3.28 -8.65 21.50
CA PHE A 1197 -2.52 -7.52 20.98
C PHE A 1197 -3.32 -6.69 19.97
N LEU A 1198 -3.97 -7.35 19.02
CA LEU A 1198 -4.72 -6.73 17.93
C LEU A 1198 -5.98 -6.03 18.44
N TYR A 1199 -6.74 -6.68 19.32
CA TYR A 1199 -7.92 -6.09 19.97
C TYR A 1199 -7.56 -4.80 20.72
N ARG A 1200 -6.51 -4.82 21.55
CA ARG A 1200 -6.07 -3.61 22.28
C ARG A 1200 -5.53 -2.52 21.34
N ALA A 1201 -4.85 -2.90 20.26
CA ALA A 1201 -4.39 -1.96 19.25
C ALA A 1201 -5.55 -1.25 18.53
N MET A 1202 -6.63 -1.97 18.20
CA MET A 1202 -7.84 -1.38 17.63
C MET A 1202 -8.56 -0.47 18.64
N GLN A 1203 -8.67 -0.88 19.91
CA GLN A 1203 -9.23 -0.06 20.99
C GLN A 1203 -8.37 1.18 21.35
N GLN A 1204 -7.16 1.29 20.80
CA GLN A 1204 -6.30 2.49 20.86
C GLN A 1204 -6.35 3.32 19.55
N GLY A 1205 -6.99 2.81 18.49
CA GLY A 1205 -7.11 3.46 17.19
C GLY A 1205 -8.48 4.09 16.91
N THR A 1206 -9.51 3.78 17.71
CA THR A 1206 -10.88 4.29 17.54
C THR A 1206 -11.05 5.78 17.87
N SER A 1207 -10.01 6.47 18.36
CA SER A 1207 -10.01 7.93 18.53
C SER A 1207 -9.40 8.68 17.34
N GLU A 1208 -8.39 8.11 16.68
CA GLU A 1208 -7.63 8.77 15.61
C GLU A 1208 -6.95 7.78 14.65
N PHE A 1209 -7.62 7.42 13.55
CA PHE A 1209 -6.99 7.15 12.25
C PHE A 1209 -7.93 7.69 11.16
#